data_AF-A0A3Q2D5L8-F1
#
_entry.id   AF-A0A3Q2D5L8-F1
#
_cell.length_a   1.000
_cell.length_b   1.000
_cell.length_c   1.000
_cell.angle_alpha   90.00
_cell.angle_beta   90.00
_cell.angle_gamma   90.00
#
_symmetry.space_group_name_H-M   'P 1'
#
loop_
_entity.id
_entity.type
_entity.pdbx_description
1 polymer ?
#
loop_
_entity_poly.entity_id
_entity_poly.type
_entity_poly.pdbx_seq_one_letter_code
_entity_poly.pdbx_strand_id
1 'polypeptide(L)'
;MVTEAPPLLLCLAYKIEQMSPCFHYFTVTGELVSELQDRFTLFTYQSPSQIIFPAIMSTQSYPQDAYKALLKGIQELDLQHSSVPCNLVLTGDAFPLGINSHGHILMAASVYGRGRIVVLSHEAYLTLCPALVENALTWLGGGKSANLSLGVQKKRKAVADNLSSSSYKVSVVEEFSKDLGVDVYVTDAYEVGTKAGDLVAFMKAGGGILIGGQALSWASQNPKENPILQFPGNKVTAVAGIYFSAQSGKAEKLPIYPEIPTSWKAVRCGLDFKEDLDFLLKGISEFDIQGGSIASAALVHGPLAFPICTTDKGEAFLAGSHFGRGRVILVTHEGFLQHEKLASFWKNAFHWLDQGRNGVVGFEQGIQTLPNLGLKCETTEFRQDLSVFVCPPYSSVDSETIQKFVAEGGGLVIGGHVWNWAATNAGKNPMKDFSGNKILNKTGLSLLKETITSGVYKAPDPSQVNNFQFRHLLHRFAEHVLEGAELSKQDEEHLKRLGGDCASFLRMKAYDSFCYVEIMSLLTDILKKGGIPKVSEKISVKSPKDHMLLSLASDVYEASLNKEELLPQIIKVDPVPVVKNQSIKIQAQTGENEEWISTGLYLSPGMKTQIILPPKLVNTGWKVKKKIKTVLDMFLNVTKKSIQLAHFE
;
A
#
# COMPACT_ATOMS: atom_id res chain seq x y z
N MET A 1 -16.83 -42.39 -1.95
CA MET A 1 -17.66 -41.56 -1.05
C MET A 1 -16.92 -41.45 0.26
N VAL A 2 -16.87 -40.24 0.82
CA VAL A 2 -16.00 -39.76 1.92
C VAL A 2 -14.55 -39.58 1.47
N THR A 3 -14.26 -38.37 0.98
CA THR A 3 -12.89 -37.86 0.80
C THR A 3 -12.70 -36.66 1.72
N GLU A 4 -11.61 -36.72 2.47
CA GLU A 4 -11.17 -35.85 3.54
C GLU A 4 -11.06 -34.38 3.11
N ALA A 5 -11.51 -33.47 3.97
CA ALA A 5 -11.29 -32.03 3.84
C ALA A 5 -9.90 -31.65 4.39
N PRO A 6 -9.18 -30.69 3.79
CA PRO A 6 -7.80 -30.39 4.17
C PRO A 6 -7.70 -29.63 5.52
N PRO A 7 -6.58 -29.76 6.26
CA PRO A 7 -6.42 -29.30 7.65
C PRO A 7 -6.56 -27.78 7.89
N LEU A 8 -6.56 -26.98 6.83
CA LEU A 8 -6.63 -25.51 6.87
C LEU A 8 -8.03 -24.98 7.25
N LEU A 9 -9.10 -25.73 6.99
CA LEU A 9 -10.46 -25.32 7.37
C LEU A 9 -10.69 -25.44 8.89
N LEU A 10 -10.01 -26.38 9.56
CA LEU A 10 -10.06 -26.50 11.01
C LEU A 10 -9.38 -25.30 11.68
N CYS A 11 -8.24 -24.82 11.15
CA CYS A 11 -7.50 -23.72 11.78
C CYS A 11 -8.23 -22.36 11.76
N LEU A 12 -9.07 -22.06 10.75
CA LEU A 12 -9.82 -20.80 10.71
C LEU A 12 -11.07 -20.83 11.60
N ALA A 13 -11.76 -21.97 11.66
CA ALA A 13 -12.85 -22.19 12.60
C ALA A 13 -12.33 -22.15 14.06
N TYR A 14 -11.17 -22.74 14.31
CA TYR A 14 -10.54 -22.76 15.64
C TYR A 14 -10.05 -21.38 16.10
N LYS A 15 -9.76 -20.44 15.19
CA LYS A 15 -9.30 -19.08 15.53
C LYS A 15 -10.45 -18.14 15.90
N ILE A 16 -11.68 -18.45 15.47
CA ILE A 16 -12.89 -17.65 15.76
C ILE A 16 -13.73 -18.30 16.88
N GLU A 17 -13.61 -19.61 17.12
CA GLU A 17 -14.31 -20.37 18.19
C GLU A 17 -13.95 -19.94 19.64
N GLN A 18 -13.04 -18.99 19.85
CA GLN A 18 -12.39 -18.79 21.15
C GLN A 18 -12.86 -17.61 21.99
N MET A 19 -13.97 -16.97 21.65
CA MET A 19 -14.54 -15.95 22.54
C MET A 19 -15.40 -16.60 23.63
N SER A 20 -14.75 -17.20 24.63
CA SER A 20 -15.34 -17.76 25.85
C SER A 20 -14.62 -17.24 27.10
N PRO A 21 -15.29 -17.24 28.28
CA PRO A 21 -14.74 -16.58 29.44
C PRO A 21 -13.42 -17.16 30.00
N CYS A 22 -12.48 -16.26 30.29
CA CYS A 22 -11.14 -16.49 30.84
C CYS A 22 -11.11 -16.32 32.36
N PHE A 23 -10.41 -17.21 33.05
CA PHE A 23 -10.25 -17.16 34.52
C PHE A 23 -8.87 -16.56 34.89
N HIS A 24 -8.82 -15.75 35.94
CA HIS A 24 -7.55 -15.27 36.51
C HIS A 24 -7.16 -16.13 37.71
N TYR A 25 -5.89 -16.55 37.78
CA TYR A 25 -5.35 -17.33 38.89
C TYR A 25 -4.12 -16.67 39.53
N PHE A 26 -3.89 -16.89 40.83
CA PHE A 26 -2.71 -16.46 41.59
C PHE A 26 -1.94 -17.64 42.20
N THR A 27 -0.61 -17.55 42.30
CA THR A 27 0.24 -18.55 43.02
C THR A 27 0.79 -18.03 44.33
N VAL A 28 0.78 -18.87 45.38
CA VAL A 28 1.38 -18.57 46.70
C VAL A 28 2.55 -19.49 46.98
N THR A 29 3.73 -18.92 47.25
CA THR A 29 4.89 -19.64 47.77
C THR A 29 5.57 -18.80 48.85
N GLY A 30 5.68 -19.33 50.06
CA GLY A 30 6.49 -18.76 51.15
C GLY A 30 5.72 -18.49 52.45
N GLU A 31 6.26 -18.98 53.57
CA GLU A 31 5.75 -18.82 54.94
C GLU A 31 5.66 -17.35 55.37
N LEU A 32 4.46 -16.91 55.77
CA LEU A 32 4.30 -15.80 56.71
C LEU A 32 3.01 -15.99 57.51
N VAL A 33 3.18 -16.45 58.74
CA VAL A 33 2.13 -16.47 59.78
C VAL A 33 1.93 -15.04 60.27
N SER A 34 0.88 -14.35 59.80
CA SER A 34 0.19 -13.28 60.54
C SER A 34 -1.05 -12.81 59.78
N GLU A 35 -2.16 -12.65 60.51
CA GLU A 35 -3.44 -12.11 60.06
C GLU A 35 -3.28 -10.78 59.31
N LEU A 36 -3.76 -10.73 58.06
CA LEU A 36 -3.97 -9.49 57.32
C LEU A 36 -5.46 -9.36 56.95
N GLN A 37 -6.15 -8.47 57.67
CA GLN A 37 -7.40 -7.84 57.24
C GLN A 37 -7.04 -6.51 56.58
N ASP A 38 -6.83 -6.50 55.27
CA ASP A 38 -6.79 -5.25 54.51
C ASP A 38 -7.62 -5.38 53.23
N ARG A 39 -8.42 -4.34 52.97
CA ARG A 39 -9.33 -4.25 51.82
C ARG A 39 -8.54 -3.83 50.57
N PHE A 40 -8.83 -4.46 49.45
CA PHE A 40 -8.30 -4.15 48.14
C PHE A 40 -9.25 -3.17 47.42
N THR A 41 -8.80 -2.47 46.40
CA THR A 41 -9.67 -1.59 45.60
C THR A 41 -9.14 -1.61 44.17
N LEU A 42 -9.89 -2.20 43.24
CA LEU A 42 -9.67 -2.00 41.80
C LEU A 42 -10.03 -0.54 41.44
N PHE A 43 -9.56 -0.02 40.31
CA PHE A 43 -10.12 1.17 39.68
C PHE A 43 -10.41 0.85 38.22
N THR A 44 -11.61 1.15 37.74
CA THR A 44 -11.90 1.18 36.30
C THR A 44 -12.20 2.61 35.90
N TYR A 45 -11.40 3.15 34.98
CA TYR A 45 -11.67 4.45 34.36
C TYR A 45 -12.92 4.35 33.49
N GLN A 46 -13.79 5.36 33.55
CA GLN A 46 -14.94 5.51 32.66
C GLN A 46 -14.79 6.85 31.94
N SER A 47 -14.78 6.79 30.60
CA SER A 47 -14.83 7.87 29.59
C SER A 47 -13.98 9.14 29.81
N PRO A 48 -13.13 9.56 28.84
CA PRO A 48 -12.81 10.96 28.71
C PRO A 48 -13.99 11.67 28.03
N SER A 49 -14.96 12.12 28.82
CA SER A 49 -15.74 13.30 28.43
C SER A 49 -14.80 14.48 28.57
N GLN A 50 -14.39 15.08 27.44
CA GLN A 50 -13.50 16.24 27.35
C GLN A 50 -12.11 16.05 27.96
N ILE A 51 -11.29 15.26 27.27
CA ILE A 51 -9.84 15.50 27.23
C ILE A 51 -9.52 15.80 25.78
N ILE A 52 -9.13 17.04 25.50
CA ILE A 52 -8.43 17.40 24.26
C ILE A 52 -7.18 16.53 24.27
N PHE A 53 -7.17 15.46 23.48
CA PHE A 53 -5.95 14.67 23.28
C PHE A 53 -4.92 15.62 22.68
N PRO A 54 -3.76 15.85 23.33
CA PRO A 54 -2.60 16.22 22.54
C PRO A 54 -2.38 15.05 21.58
N ALA A 55 -2.22 15.34 20.30
CA ALA A 55 -1.74 14.40 19.32
C ALA A 55 -0.43 13.77 19.84
N ILE A 56 -0.49 12.59 20.47
CA ILE A 56 0.71 11.92 20.96
C ILE A 56 1.30 11.11 19.81
N MET A 57 2.34 11.75 19.27
CA MET A 57 3.45 11.19 18.53
C MET A 57 3.12 10.69 17.14
N SER A 58 2.88 11.69 16.30
CA SER A 58 3.34 11.65 14.93
C SER A 58 4.82 11.27 14.88
N THR A 59 5.13 10.07 14.44
CA THR A 59 6.25 9.94 13.50
C THR A 59 5.74 10.65 12.24
N GLN A 60 5.90 11.97 12.19
CA GLN A 60 5.48 12.81 11.07
C GLN A 60 6.15 12.21 9.83
N SER A 61 5.35 11.54 9.00
CA SER A 61 5.82 11.01 7.74
C SER A 61 6.09 12.22 6.84
N TYR A 62 7.20 12.17 6.10
CA TYR A 62 7.57 13.20 5.13
C TYR A 62 6.39 13.70 4.27
N PRO A 63 5.46 12.84 3.77
CA PRO A 63 4.28 13.27 3.04
C PRO A 63 3.31 14.16 3.83
N GLN A 64 3.08 13.86 5.12
CA GLN A 64 2.11 14.59 5.93
C GLN A 64 2.56 16.02 6.25
N ASP A 65 3.85 16.23 6.46
CA ASP A 65 4.42 17.57 6.65
C ASP A 65 4.40 18.39 5.37
N ALA A 66 4.72 17.74 4.24
CA ALA A 66 4.62 18.36 2.93
C ALA A 66 3.17 18.77 2.61
N TYR A 67 2.19 17.90 2.87
CA TYR A 67 0.77 18.20 2.71
C TYR A 67 0.33 19.41 3.54
N LYS A 68 0.71 19.46 4.83
CA LYS A 68 0.42 20.60 5.71
C LYS A 68 1.07 21.91 5.23
N ALA A 69 2.29 21.84 4.70
CA ALA A 69 2.98 23.00 4.16
C ALA A 69 2.29 23.53 2.90
N LEU A 70 1.87 22.63 2.00
CA LEU A 70 1.23 22.96 0.73
C LEU A 70 -0.17 23.56 0.90
N LEU A 71 -0.91 23.10 1.91
CA LEU A 71 -2.29 23.53 2.16
C LEU A 71 -2.43 24.51 3.34
N LYS A 72 -1.31 25.07 3.79
CA LYS A 72 -1.28 26.03 4.90
C LYS A 72 -2.21 27.21 4.63
N GLY A 73 -3.16 27.43 5.55
CA GLY A 73 -4.09 28.56 5.49
C GLY A 73 -5.22 28.40 4.46
N ILE A 74 -5.31 27.25 3.78
CA ILE A 74 -6.36 26.95 2.81
C ILE A 74 -7.40 26.07 3.49
N GLN A 75 -8.65 26.53 3.53
CA GLN A 75 -9.77 25.77 4.10
C GLN A 75 -10.59 25.06 3.01
N GLU A 76 -10.67 25.68 1.84
CA GLU A 76 -11.39 25.18 0.68
C GLU A 76 -10.64 25.56 -0.59
N LEU A 77 -10.62 24.66 -1.57
CA LEU A 77 -10.19 24.95 -2.94
C LEU A 77 -11.41 24.95 -3.84
N ASP A 78 -11.77 26.12 -4.37
CA ASP A 78 -12.82 26.23 -5.37
C ASP A 78 -12.25 25.89 -6.74
N LEU A 79 -12.64 24.74 -7.29
CA LEU A 79 -12.22 24.29 -8.61
C LEU A 79 -13.35 24.39 -9.65
N GLN A 80 -14.54 24.88 -9.26
CA GLN A 80 -15.77 24.93 -10.08
C GLN A 80 -15.76 26.02 -11.16
N HIS A 81 -14.66 26.08 -11.89
CA HIS A 81 -14.48 27.00 -13.01
C HIS A 81 -14.83 26.29 -14.33
N SER A 82 -14.78 27.02 -15.46
CA SER A 82 -15.03 26.46 -16.80
C SER A 82 -13.98 25.45 -17.27
N SER A 83 -12.98 25.13 -16.44
CA SER A 83 -11.89 24.19 -16.74
C SER A 83 -12.29 22.77 -16.39
N VAL A 84 -12.00 21.82 -17.29
CA VAL A 84 -12.26 20.39 -17.08
C VAL A 84 -10.94 19.71 -16.71
N PRO A 85 -10.68 19.44 -15.41
CA PRO A 85 -9.46 18.77 -15.01
C PRO A 85 -9.43 17.31 -15.49
N CYS A 86 -8.25 16.70 -15.51
CA CYS A 86 -8.16 15.23 -15.58
C CYS A 86 -8.04 14.59 -14.20
N ASN A 87 -8.23 13.27 -14.12
CA ASN A 87 -7.87 12.49 -12.95
C ASN A 87 -6.37 12.18 -12.97
N LEU A 88 -5.66 12.41 -11.86
CA LEU A 88 -4.27 12.00 -11.70
C LEU A 88 -4.19 10.57 -11.16
N VAL A 89 -3.19 9.81 -11.61
CA VAL A 89 -2.86 8.48 -11.06
C VAL A 89 -1.55 8.58 -10.30
N LEU A 90 -1.50 8.00 -9.10
CA LEU A 90 -0.34 8.08 -8.21
C LEU A 90 0.32 6.71 -8.03
N THR A 91 1.64 6.68 -7.98
CA THR A 91 2.46 5.50 -7.68
C THR A 91 3.66 5.91 -6.81
N GLY A 92 4.36 4.92 -6.25
CA GLY A 92 5.57 5.17 -5.48
C GLY A 92 5.34 6.10 -4.29
N ASP A 93 6.09 7.20 -4.25
CA ASP A 93 6.15 8.13 -3.13
C ASP A 93 5.19 9.34 -3.29
N ALA A 94 4.42 9.39 -4.38
CA ALA A 94 3.47 10.48 -4.65
C ALA A 94 2.24 10.42 -3.72
N PHE A 95 1.72 11.59 -3.36
CA PHE A 95 0.53 11.73 -2.50
C PHE A 95 -0.41 12.84 -2.99
N PRO A 96 -1.73 12.73 -2.75
CA PRO A 96 -2.71 13.70 -3.21
C PRO A 96 -2.72 14.94 -2.32
N LEU A 97 -3.04 16.09 -2.93
CA LEU A 97 -3.37 17.34 -2.23
C LEU A 97 -4.88 17.59 -2.21
N GLY A 98 -5.63 17.03 -3.17
CA GLY A 98 -7.08 17.16 -3.23
C GLY A 98 -7.72 16.00 -3.99
N ILE A 99 -8.72 15.39 -3.36
CA ILE A 99 -9.57 14.34 -3.94
C ILE A 99 -11.01 14.81 -3.88
N ASN A 100 -11.74 14.70 -5.00
CA ASN A 100 -13.15 15.06 -5.04
C ASN A 100 -14.06 13.94 -4.54
N SER A 101 -15.36 14.20 -4.45
CA SER A 101 -16.36 13.23 -3.95
C SER A 101 -16.50 11.96 -4.83
N HIS A 102 -15.94 11.98 -6.04
CA HIS A 102 -15.95 10.86 -6.98
C HIS A 102 -14.65 10.03 -6.91
N GLY A 103 -13.71 10.39 -6.03
CA GLY A 103 -12.41 9.72 -5.94
C GLY A 103 -11.39 10.16 -6.99
N HIS A 104 -11.64 11.24 -7.73
CA HIS A 104 -10.65 11.77 -8.66
C HIS A 104 -9.62 12.62 -7.91
N ILE A 105 -8.34 12.33 -8.16
CA ILE A 105 -7.20 13.10 -7.63
C ILE A 105 -6.97 14.27 -8.58
N LEU A 106 -7.14 15.50 -8.06
CA LEU A 106 -7.04 16.71 -8.89
C LEU A 106 -5.71 17.44 -8.72
N MET A 107 -5.00 17.19 -7.62
CA MET A 107 -3.70 17.79 -7.35
C MET A 107 -2.87 16.79 -6.57
N ALA A 108 -1.56 16.75 -6.84
CA ALA A 108 -0.65 15.83 -6.16
C ALA A 108 0.75 16.43 -6.02
N ALA A 109 1.50 15.91 -5.07
CA ALA A 109 2.89 16.27 -4.85
C ALA A 109 3.75 15.02 -4.66
N SER A 110 5.04 15.16 -4.94
CA SER A 110 6.01 14.08 -4.79
C SER A 110 7.43 14.63 -4.70
N VAL A 111 8.37 13.72 -4.46
CA VAL A 111 9.81 13.94 -4.51
C VAL A 111 10.47 13.08 -5.57
N TYR A 112 11.57 13.59 -6.11
CA TYR A 112 12.42 12.78 -6.97
C TYR A 112 13.87 13.25 -6.91
N GLY A 113 14.78 12.32 -6.57
CA GLY A 113 16.14 12.68 -6.20
C GLY A 113 16.14 13.61 -4.99
N ARG A 114 16.74 14.80 -5.12
CA ARG A 114 16.70 15.84 -4.07
C ARG A 114 15.61 16.89 -4.30
N GLY A 115 14.97 16.88 -5.45
CA GLY A 115 13.96 17.87 -5.84
C GLY A 115 12.55 17.47 -5.46
N ARG A 116 11.63 18.36 -5.80
CA ARG A 116 10.21 18.28 -5.43
C ARG A 116 9.35 18.65 -6.62
N ILE A 117 8.14 18.10 -6.67
CA ILE A 117 7.19 18.40 -7.73
C ILE A 117 5.77 18.56 -7.19
N VAL A 118 5.06 19.54 -7.73
CA VAL A 118 3.62 19.74 -7.51
C VAL A 118 2.94 19.72 -8.88
N VAL A 119 1.89 18.91 -9.00
CA VAL A 119 1.13 18.70 -10.23
C VAL A 119 -0.32 19.10 -10.01
N LEU A 120 -0.83 19.98 -10.87
CA LEU A 120 -2.23 20.39 -10.90
C LEU A 120 -2.90 19.80 -12.15
N SER A 121 -4.08 19.21 -12.01
CA SER A 121 -4.78 18.50 -13.09
C SER A 121 -5.44 19.40 -14.15
N HIS A 122 -5.16 20.70 -14.12
CA HIS A 122 -5.45 21.64 -15.18
C HIS A 122 -4.50 22.84 -15.12
N GLU A 123 -4.06 23.38 -16.25
CA GLU A 123 -3.13 24.52 -16.28
C GLU A 123 -3.74 25.81 -15.72
N ALA A 124 -5.07 25.97 -15.79
CA ALA A 124 -5.76 27.15 -15.25
C ALA A 124 -5.66 27.27 -13.72
N TYR A 125 -5.45 26.15 -13.01
CA TYR A 125 -5.30 26.18 -11.54
C TYR A 125 -4.02 26.90 -11.09
N LEU A 126 -3.04 27.07 -11.98
CA LEU A 126 -1.85 27.89 -11.73
C LEU A 126 -2.18 29.38 -11.48
N THR A 127 -3.33 29.86 -11.95
CA THR A 127 -3.79 31.24 -11.72
C THR A 127 -5.03 31.31 -10.83
N LEU A 128 -5.88 30.28 -10.86
CA LEU A 128 -7.14 30.26 -10.12
C LEU A 128 -6.95 29.88 -8.64
N CYS A 129 -5.82 29.27 -8.27
CA CYS A 129 -5.52 28.87 -6.89
C CYS A 129 -4.26 29.58 -6.35
N PRO A 130 -4.26 30.93 -6.22
CA PRO A 130 -3.05 31.70 -5.90
C PRO A 130 -2.41 31.31 -4.56
N ALA A 131 -3.20 31.10 -3.51
CA ALA A 131 -2.67 30.69 -2.20
C ALA A 131 -1.98 29.33 -2.24
N LEU A 132 -2.53 28.37 -3.00
CA LEU A 132 -1.91 27.06 -3.20
C LEU A 132 -0.61 27.20 -3.99
N VAL A 133 -0.60 28.03 -5.02
CA VAL A 133 0.59 28.29 -5.85
C VAL A 133 1.71 28.91 -5.02
N GLU A 134 1.41 29.89 -4.16
CA GLU A 134 2.42 30.49 -3.27
C GLU A 134 3.01 29.46 -2.29
N ASN A 135 2.17 28.65 -1.65
CA ASN A 135 2.62 27.58 -0.77
C ASN A 135 3.46 26.54 -1.54
N ALA A 136 3.04 26.17 -2.74
CA ALA A 136 3.76 25.26 -3.62
C ALA A 136 5.14 25.81 -3.99
N LEU A 137 5.26 27.07 -4.42
CA LEU A 137 6.54 27.69 -4.76
C LEU A 137 7.52 27.68 -3.57
N THR A 138 7.03 28.04 -2.38
CA THR A 138 7.85 28.00 -1.15
C THR A 138 8.32 26.58 -0.83
N TRP A 139 7.42 25.59 -0.91
CA TRP A 139 7.77 24.20 -0.64
C TRP A 139 8.74 23.64 -1.69
N LEU A 140 8.53 23.94 -2.97
CA LEU A 140 9.39 23.54 -4.08
C LEU A 140 10.79 24.14 -3.97
N GLY A 141 10.89 25.39 -3.50
CA GLY A 141 12.15 26.10 -3.22
C GLY A 141 12.92 25.63 -1.97
N GLY A 142 12.56 24.48 -1.41
CA GLY A 142 13.20 23.94 -0.21
C GLY A 142 12.79 24.64 1.10
N GLY A 143 11.65 25.34 1.11
CA GLY A 143 11.17 26.12 2.27
C GLY A 143 11.73 27.54 2.33
N LYS A 144 12.52 27.96 1.33
CA LYS A 144 12.99 29.35 1.19
C LYS A 144 11.86 30.20 0.61
N SER A 145 11.47 31.27 1.31
CA SER A 145 10.45 32.22 0.85
C SER A 145 11.05 33.54 0.32
N ALA A 146 12.31 33.86 0.66
CA ALA A 146 12.97 35.09 0.23
C ALA A 146 13.97 34.85 -0.90
N ASN A 147 13.92 35.69 -1.95
CA ASN A 147 14.83 35.67 -3.10
C ASN A 147 14.84 34.39 -3.93
N LEU A 148 13.77 33.60 -3.86
CA LEU A 148 13.63 32.38 -4.68
C LEU A 148 13.62 32.75 -6.17
N SER A 149 14.50 32.13 -6.95
CA SER A 149 14.61 32.34 -8.39
C SER A 149 13.60 31.46 -9.12
N LEU A 150 12.67 32.09 -9.85
CA LEU A 150 11.58 31.41 -10.55
C LEU A 150 11.75 31.56 -12.06
N GLY A 151 11.71 30.44 -12.78
CA GLY A 151 11.54 30.41 -14.22
C GLY A 151 10.10 30.11 -14.58
N VAL A 152 9.40 31.02 -15.24
CA VAL A 152 8.01 30.82 -15.67
C VAL A 152 7.96 30.70 -17.18
N GLN A 153 7.38 29.60 -17.67
CA GLN A 153 7.21 29.39 -19.10
C GLN A 153 6.28 30.47 -19.69
N LYS A 154 6.62 31.00 -20.87
CA LYS A 154 5.98 32.19 -21.47
C LYS A 154 4.47 32.08 -21.69
N LYS A 155 3.95 30.91 -22.06
CA LYS A 155 2.49 30.67 -22.18
C LYS A 155 1.77 30.72 -20.83
N ARG A 156 2.52 30.68 -19.73
CA ARG A 156 2.04 30.86 -18.34
C ARG A 156 2.46 32.22 -17.74
N LYS A 157 2.71 33.24 -18.57
CA LYS A 157 3.06 34.60 -18.11
C LYS A 157 2.08 35.17 -17.08
N ALA A 158 0.78 34.85 -17.17
CA ALA A 158 -0.21 35.28 -16.18
C ALA A 158 0.14 34.85 -14.74
N VAL A 159 0.83 33.71 -14.57
CA VAL A 159 1.34 33.27 -13.26
C VAL A 159 2.45 34.20 -12.78
N ALA A 160 3.37 34.59 -13.66
CA ALA A 160 4.41 35.57 -13.32
C ALA A 160 3.80 36.93 -12.96
N ASP A 161 2.80 37.38 -13.70
CA ASP A 161 2.10 38.65 -13.44
C ASP A 161 1.47 38.64 -12.04
N ASN A 162 0.82 37.54 -11.63
CA ASN A 162 0.26 37.36 -10.28
C ASN A 162 1.32 37.37 -9.16
N LEU A 163 2.55 36.95 -9.47
CA LEU A 163 3.67 36.89 -8.51
C LEU A 163 4.46 38.21 -8.46
N SER A 164 4.13 39.21 -9.27
CA SER A 164 4.92 40.47 -9.39
C SER A 164 4.96 41.31 -8.10
N SER A 165 4.02 41.10 -7.18
CA SER A 165 3.96 41.78 -5.87
C SER A 165 4.72 41.02 -4.75
N SER A 166 5.33 39.88 -5.06
CA SER A 166 5.90 38.94 -4.08
C SER A 166 7.43 39.06 -3.92
N SER A 167 8.00 38.34 -2.95
CA SER A 167 9.44 38.26 -2.66
C SER A 167 10.26 37.39 -3.65
N TYR A 168 9.70 37.06 -4.81
CA TYR A 168 10.29 36.17 -5.80
C TYR A 168 11.03 36.91 -6.93
N LYS A 169 12.12 36.31 -7.42
CA LYS A 169 12.83 36.77 -8.62
C LYS A 169 12.30 36.02 -9.82
N VAL A 170 11.32 36.61 -10.51
CA VAL A 170 10.60 35.94 -11.60
C VAL A 170 11.24 36.25 -12.95
N SER A 171 11.58 35.22 -13.70
CA SER A 171 12.07 35.29 -15.09
C SER A 171 11.07 34.57 -16.01
N VAL A 172 10.54 35.28 -17.01
CA VAL A 172 9.66 34.68 -18.02
C VAL A 172 10.53 34.18 -19.17
N VAL A 173 10.43 32.89 -19.49
CA VAL A 173 11.31 32.23 -20.47
C VAL A 173 10.51 31.42 -21.49
N GLU A 174 11.05 31.29 -22.70
CA GLU A 174 10.39 30.52 -23.78
C GLU A 174 10.32 29.03 -23.45
N GLU A 175 11.45 28.46 -23.05
CA GLU A 175 11.62 27.04 -22.73
C GLU A 175 12.59 26.84 -21.57
N PHE A 176 12.61 25.63 -21.01
CA PHE A 176 13.57 25.26 -19.98
C PHE A 176 14.99 25.12 -20.57
N SER A 177 15.98 25.66 -19.85
CA SER A 177 17.41 25.48 -20.10
C SER A 177 18.14 25.20 -18.79
N LYS A 178 19.19 24.36 -18.84
CA LYS A 178 20.03 24.03 -17.67
C LYS A 178 20.74 25.26 -17.09
N ASP A 179 20.98 26.26 -17.91
CA ASP A 179 21.72 27.47 -17.55
C ASP A 179 20.82 28.58 -16.99
N LEU A 180 19.51 28.31 -16.81
CA LEU A 180 18.54 29.28 -16.29
C LEU A 180 18.89 29.81 -14.89
N GLY A 181 19.59 29.01 -14.06
CA GLY A 181 19.94 29.41 -12.70
C GLY A 181 18.72 29.65 -11.79
N VAL A 182 17.62 28.93 -12.05
CA VAL A 182 16.37 29.03 -11.26
C VAL A 182 16.28 27.92 -10.22
N ASP A 183 15.65 28.22 -9.09
CA ASP A 183 15.37 27.24 -8.03
C ASP A 183 14.11 26.43 -8.35
N VAL A 184 13.11 27.09 -8.95
CA VAL A 184 11.83 26.49 -9.31
C VAL A 184 11.43 26.86 -10.73
N TYR A 185 10.95 25.88 -11.49
CA TYR A 185 10.40 26.07 -12.83
C TYR A 185 8.89 25.84 -12.84
N VAL A 186 8.15 26.81 -13.36
CA VAL A 186 6.68 26.81 -13.47
C VAL A 186 6.29 26.71 -14.93
N THR A 187 5.50 25.69 -15.27
CA THR A 187 5.15 25.40 -16.66
C THR A 187 3.80 24.70 -16.78
N ASP A 188 3.37 24.46 -18.02
CA ASP A 188 2.24 23.57 -18.29
C ASP A 188 2.70 22.19 -18.75
N ALA A 189 1.77 21.24 -18.76
CA ALA A 189 2.06 19.86 -19.12
C ALA A 189 2.36 19.63 -20.60
N TYR A 190 2.20 20.62 -21.48
CA TYR A 190 2.34 20.45 -22.93
C TYR A 190 3.74 20.86 -23.42
N GLU A 191 4.34 21.86 -22.78
CA GLU A 191 5.60 22.48 -23.22
C GLU A 191 6.88 21.82 -22.66
N VAL A 192 6.75 20.68 -21.97
CA VAL A 192 7.88 20.00 -21.32
C VAL A 192 8.49 18.87 -22.15
N GLY A 193 7.80 18.40 -23.18
CA GLY A 193 8.12 17.13 -23.85
C GLY A 193 9.52 17.07 -24.46
N THR A 194 10.00 18.14 -25.08
CA THR A 194 11.31 18.21 -25.74
C THR A 194 12.47 18.34 -24.75
N LYS A 195 12.20 18.83 -23.54
CA LYS A 195 13.20 19.07 -22.47
C LYS A 195 13.05 18.10 -21.30
N ALA A 196 12.30 17.02 -21.47
CA ALA A 196 11.95 16.12 -20.37
C ALA A 196 13.17 15.58 -19.62
N GLY A 197 14.22 15.15 -20.35
CA GLY A 197 15.47 14.68 -19.73
C GLY A 197 16.17 15.75 -18.90
N ASP A 198 16.19 16.99 -19.38
CA ASP A 198 16.83 18.12 -18.67
C ASP A 198 16.04 18.52 -17.42
N LEU A 199 14.70 18.51 -17.49
CA LEU A 199 13.82 18.75 -16.36
C LEU A 199 13.93 17.66 -15.29
N VAL A 200 14.03 16.40 -15.69
CA VAL A 200 14.26 15.28 -14.77
C VAL A 200 15.63 15.42 -14.10
N ALA A 201 16.67 15.79 -14.84
CA ALA A 201 18.01 16.04 -14.27
C ALA A 201 18.00 17.23 -13.28
N PHE A 202 17.30 18.31 -13.62
CA PHE A 202 17.11 19.47 -12.77
C PHE A 202 16.42 19.10 -11.45
N MET A 203 15.33 18.33 -11.51
CA MET A 203 14.64 17.83 -10.33
C MET A 203 15.54 16.91 -9.50
N LYS A 204 16.26 15.95 -10.11
CA LYS A 204 17.23 15.09 -9.41
C LYS A 204 18.29 15.91 -8.65
N ALA A 205 18.74 17.02 -9.24
CA ALA A 205 19.75 17.91 -8.66
C ALA A 205 19.24 18.73 -7.46
N GLY A 206 17.93 18.84 -7.26
CA GLY A 206 17.31 19.62 -6.16
C GLY A 206 16.33 20.69 -6.63
N GLY A 207 16.11 20.84 -7.94
CA GLY A 207 15.17 21.80 -8.49
C GLY A 207 13.71 21.47 -8.18
N GLY A 208 12.89 22.52 -8.07
CA GLY A 208 11.45 22.40 -7.90
C GLY A 208 10.67 22.53 -9.22
N ILE A 209 9.65 21.71 -9.43
CA ILE A 209 8.77 21.82 -10.61
C ILE A 209 7.32 22.04 -10.16
N LEU A 210 6.69 23.11 -10.65
CA LEU A 210 5.25 23.32 -10.57
C LEU A 210 4.67 23.18 -11.98
N ILE A 211 3.79 22.20 -12.18
CA ILE A 211 3.25 21.89 -13.50
C ILE A 211 1.73 21.75 -13.45
N GLY A 212 1.04 22.42 -14.37
CA GLY A 212 -0.41 22.32 -14.53
C GLY A 212 -0.78 21.83 -15.92
N GLY A 213 -1.76 20.95 -16.03
CA GLY A 213 -2.28 20.55 -17.34
C GLY A 213 -3.28 19.42 -17.26
N GLN A 214 -3.84 19.02 -18.41
CA GLN A 214 -4.74 17.87 -18.50
C GLN A 214 -4.42 17.04 -19.74
N ALA A 215 -4.60 15.72 -19.63
CA ALA A 215 -4.35 14.80 -20.74
C ALA A 215 -5.61 14.44 -21.55
N LEU A 216 -6.81 14.85 -21.12
CA LEU A 216 -8.09 14.53 -21.77
C LEU A 216 -8.17 15.06 -23.20
N SER A 217 -7.92 16.36 -23.41
CA SER A 217 -7.94 16.99 -24.75
C SER A 217 -6.82 16.46 -25.64
N TRP A 218 -5.68 16.14 -25.04
CA TRP A 218 -4.58 15.53 -25.79
C TRP A 218 -4.94 14.10 -26.24
N ALA A 219 -5.54 13.29 -25.37
CA ALA A 219 -5.93 11.93 -25.69
C ALA A 219 -7.02 11.87 -26.76
N SER A 220 -7.97 12.82 -26.77
CA SER A 220 -9.00 12.89 -27.82
C SER A 220 -8.40 13.22 -29.20
N GLN A 221 -7.30 13.96 -29.24
CA GLN A 221 -6.55 14.26 -30.47
C GLN A 221 -5.58 13.14 -30.87
N ASN A 222 -5.24 12.24 -29.94
CA ASN A 222 -4.26 11.16 -30.14
C ASN A 222 -4.84 9.80 -29.70
N PRO A 223 -5.93 9.31 -30.31
CA PRO A 223 -6.70 8.17 -29.81
C PRO A 223 -5.98 6.81 -29.89
N LYS A 224 -4.83 6.74 -30.56
CA LYS A 224 -3.99 5.52 -30.68
C LYS A 224 -2.75 5.55 -29.78
N GLU A 225 -2.56 6.64 -29.05
CA GLU A 225 -1.36 6.84 -28.23
C GLU A 225 -1.72 6.63 -26.76
N ASN A 226 -0.87 5.89 -26.04
CA ASN A 226 -1.05 5.68 -24.62
C ASN A 226 -0.68 6.96 -23.84
N PRO A 227 -1.64 7.64 -23.16
CA PRO A 227 -1.38 8.88 -22.45
C PRO A 227 -0.34 8.73 -21.34
N ILE A 228 -0.28 7.58 -20.66
CA ILE A 228 0.67 7.33 -19.56
C ILE A 228 2.12 7.48 -20.04
N LEU A 229 2.41 7.12 -21.29
CA LEU A 229 3.76 7.13 -21.84
C LEU A 229 4.04 8.30 -22.77
N GLN A 230 3.04 8.72 -23.54
CA GLN A 230 3.23 9.63 -24.67
C GLN A 230 2.81 11.07 -24.39
N PHE A 231 1.94 11.30 -23.39
CA PHE A 231 1.56 12.64 -23.01
C PHE A 231 2.82 13.44 -22.55
N PRO A 232 3.10 14.63 -23.10
CA PRO A 232 4.32 15.37 -22.80
C PRO A 232 4.57 15.56 -21.30
N GLY A 233 3.53 15.89 -20.52
CA GLY A 233 3.63 16.08 -19.07
C GLY A 233 4.15 14.85 -18.33
N ASN A 234 3.67 13.66 -18.74
CA ASN A 234 4.06 12.39 -18.15
C ASN A 234 5.54 12.05 -18.41
N LYS A 235 6.17 12.62 -19.45
CA LYS A 235 7.62 12.47 -19.66
C LYS A 235 8.46 13.09 -18.54
N VAL A 236 7.88 13.98 -17.73
CA VAL A 236 8.53 14.60 -16.56
C VAL A 236 7.91 14.13 -15.25
N THR A 237 6.57 14.14 -15.13
CA THR A 237 5.91 13.86 -13.84
C THR A 237 5.94 12.39 -13.45
N ALA A 238 5.97 11.47 -14.43
CA ALA A 238 5.89 10.04 -14.17
C ALA A 238 7.07 9.54 -13.34
N VAL A 239 8.29 10.09 -13.52
CA VAL A 239 9.47 9.65 -12.75
C VAL A 239 9.28 9.85 -11.24
N ALA A 240 8.44 10.83 -10.86
CA ALA A 240 8.07 11.12 -9.48
C ALA A 240 6.76 10.42 -9.06
N GLY A 241 6.22 9.54 -9.90
CA GLY A 241 5.04 8.73 -9.62
C GLY A 241 3.70 9.43 -9.84
N ILE A 242 3.64 10.57 -10.54
CA ILE A 242 2.39 11.29 -10.83
C ILE A 242 2.10 11.25 -12.33
N TYR A 243 0.91 10.79 -12.72
CA TYR A 243 0.51 10.65 -14.13
C TYR A 243 -0.79 11.40 -14.40
N PHE A 244 -0.79 12.19 -15.46
CA PHE A 244 -2.02 12.68 -16.09
C PHE A 244 -2.68 11.54 -16.86
N SER A 245 -3.94 11.23 -16.56
CA SER A 245 -4.71 10.22 -17.29
C SER A 245 -5.69 10.87 -18.27
N ALA A 246 -6.19 10.08 -19.23
CA ALA A 246 -7.26 10.52 -20.13
C ALA A 246 -8.66 10.58 -19.46
N GLN A 247 -8.77 10.25 -18.17
CA GLN A 247 -10.04 10.31 -17.47
C GLN A 247 -10.35 11.75 -17.08
N SER A 248 -11.58 12.19 -17.32
CA SER A 248 -12.05 13.49 -16.84
C SER A 248 -12.18 13.47 -15.32
N GLY A 249 -11.59 14.46 -14.66
CA GLY A 249 -11.89 14.81 -13.29
C GLY A 249 -13.14 15.69 -13.24
N LYS A 250 -13.91 15.56 -12.16
CA LYS A 250 -15.03 16.46 -11.89
C LYS A 250 -14.55 17.63 -11.03
N ALA A 251 -14.72 18.84 -11.54
CA ALA A 251 -14.47 20.07 -10.81
C ALA A 251 -15.48 20.24 -9.66
N GLU A 252 -15.00 20.40 -8.43
CA GLU A 252 -15.81 20.55 -7.22
C GLU A 252 -15.13 21.52 -6.25
N LYS A 253 -15.89 22.06 -5.30
CA LYS A 253 -15.31 22.73 -4.13
C LYS A 253 -14.77 21.67 -3.20
N LEU A 254 -13.47 21.72 -2.93
CA LEU A 254 -12.79 20.72 -2.13
C LEU A 254 -12.52 21.28 -0.73
N PRO A 255 -13.17 20.76 0.32
CA PRO A 255 -12.77 21.06 1.69
C PRO A 255 -11.38 20.47 1.97
N ILE A 256 -10.56 21.24 2.67
CA ILE A 256 -9.22 20.81 3.08
C ILE A 256 -9.25 20.30 4.51
N TYR A 257 -8.79 19.06 4.68
CA TYR A 257 -8.65 18.41 5.99
C TYR A 257 -7.18 18.42 6.46
N PRO A 258 -6.91 18.28 7.77
CA PRO A 258 -5.55 18.25 8.30
C PRO A 258 -4.69 17.08 7.78
N GLU A 259 -5.32 15.93 7.53
CA GLU A 259 -4.70 14.71 7.02
C GLU A 259 -4.76 14.64 5.49
N ILE A 260 -3.81 13.91 4.89
CA ILE A 260 -3.86 13.58 3.46
C ILE A 260 -5.18 12.86 3.17
N PRO A 261 -5.99 13.33 2.20
CA PRO A 261 -7.29 12.73 1.92
C PRO A 261 -7.12 11.34 1.32
N THR A 262 -7.99 10.41 1.72
CA THR A 262 -8.15 9.09 1.10
C THR A 262 -9.58 8.93 0.59
N SER A 263 -9.77 8.20 -0.50
CA SER A 263 -11.10 7.85 -0.98
C SER A 263 -11.10 6.42 -1.51
N TRP A 264 -12.05 5.60 -1.06
CA TRP A 264 -12.18 4.25 -1.58
C TRP A 264 -12.52 4.23 -3.08
N LYS A 265 -13.17 5.28 -3.60
CA LYS A 265 -13.47 5.44 -5.03
C LYS A 265 -12.20 5.67 -5.86
N ALA A 266 -11.15 6.22 -5.25
CA ALA A 266 -9.85 6.42 -5.90
C ALA A 266 -9.07 5.10 -6.08
N VAL A 267 -9.42 4.03 -5.34
CA VAL A 267 -8.79 2.72 -5.47
C VAL A 267 -9.03 2.11 -6.85
N ARG A 268 -10.15 2.44 -7.52
CA ARG A 268 -10.39 2.09 -8.91
C ARG A 268 -9.46 2.90 -9.81
N CYS A 269 -8.38 2.27 -10.24
CA CYS A 269 -7.60 2.77 -11.35
C CYS A 269 -8.33 2.38 -12.65
N GLY A 270 -9.22 3.25 -13.16
CA GLY A 270 -9.97 2.96 -14.39
C GLY A 270 -9.14 3.06 -15.68
N LEU A 271 -7.88 2.66 -15.62
CA LEU A 271 -7.00 2.50 -16.76
C LEU A 271 -7.29 1.17 -17.46
N ASP A 272 -7.00 1.13 -18.75
CA ASP A 272 -7.14 -0.07 -19.59
C ASP A 272 -5.74 -0.53 -20.03
N PHE A 273 -5.44 -1.82 -19.82
CA PHE A 273 -4.18 -2.47 -20.20
C PHE A 273 -4.35 -3.42 -21.38
N LYS A 274 -5.51 -3.38 -22.07
CA LYS A 274 -5.80 -4.21 -23.23
C LYS A 274 -4.73 -4.09 -24.32
N GLU A 275 -4.28 -2.89 -24.66
CA GLU A 275 -3.24 -2.69 -25.69
C GLU A 275 -1.89 -3.28 -25.27
N ASP A 276 -1.54 -3.17 -23.98
CA ASP A 276 -0.32 -3.78 -23.44
C ASP A 276 -0.39 -5.32 -23.54
N LEU A 277 -1.54 -5.91 -23.19
CA LEU A 277 -1.77 -7.35 -23.34
C LEU A 277 -1.84 -7.80 -24.80
N ASP A 278 -2.52 -7.06 -25.67
CA ASP A 278 -2.58 -7.33 -27.12
C ASP A 278 -1.15 -7.39 -27.70
N PHE A 279 -0.26 -6.50 -27.25
CA PHE A 279 1.15 -6.50 -27.64
C PHE A 279 1.91 -7.72 -27.09
N LEU A 280 1.80 -7.97 -25.79
CA LEU A 280 2.54 -9.04 -25.10
C LEU A 280 2.11 -10.44 -25.56
N LEU A 281 0.80 -10.64 -25.80
CA LEU A 281 0.18 -11.92 -26.13
C LEU A 281 0.08 -12.16 -27.64
N LYS A 282 0.64 -11.27 -28.47
CA LYS A 282 0.60 -11.42 -29.92
C LYS A 282 1.18 -12.78 -30.37
N GLY A 283 0.32 -13.63 -30.90
CA GLY A 283 0.68 -14.98 -31.37
C GLY A 283 0.86 -16.01 -30.26
N ILE A 284 0.43 -15.72 -29.03
CA ILE A 284 0.50 -16.61 -27.87
C ILE A 284 -0.89 -17.15 -27.57
N SER A 285 -1.08 -18.48 -27.65
CA SER A 285 -2.34 -19.13 -27.31
C SER A 285 -2.35 -19.71 -25.90
N GLU A 286 -1.19 -20.13 -25.40
CA GLU A 286 -1.03 -20.77 -24.11
C GLU A 286 0.36 -20.53 -23.52
N PHE A 287 0.44 -20.68 -22.21
CA PHE A 287 1.64 -20.63 -21.40
C PHE A 287 1.84 -22.00 -20.77
N ASP A 288 2.84 -22.72 -21.26
CA ASP A 288 3.27 -23.99 -20.67
C ASP A 288 4.34 -23.70 -19.61
N ILE A 289 3.99 -23.93 -18.34
CA ILE A 289 4.90 -23.79 -17.20
C ILE A 289 5.21 -25.15 -16.56
N GLN A 290 5.06 -26.24 -17.31
CA GLN A 290 5.54 -27.57 -16.94
C GLN A 290 7.07 -27.61 -16.98
N GLY A 291 7.68 -28.65 -16.37
CA GLY A 291 9.14 -28.83 -16.41
C GLY A 291 9.88 -28.65 -15.09
N GLY A 292 9.23 -28.92 -13.95
CA GLY A 292 9.89 -29.11 -12.65
C GLY A 292 10.20 -27.84 -11.86
N SER A 293 9.97 -26.65 -12.42
CA SER A 293 10.06 -25.38 -11.69
C SER A 293 8.81 -25.16 -10.82
N ILE A 294 9.01 -24.90 -9.53
CA ILE A 294 7.91 -24.55 -8.60
C ILE A 294 7.86 -23.03 -8.50
N ALA A 295 6.88 -22.44 -9.17
CA ALA A 295 6.72 -21.00 -9.19
C ALA A 295 5.99 -20.47 -7.96
N SER A 296 6.36 -19.26 -7.55
CA SER A 296 5.59 -18.45 -6.59
C SER A 296 4.32 -17.89 -7.25
N ALA A 297 3.38 -17.40 -6.45
CA ALA A 297 2.34 -16.49 -6.92
C ALA A 297 2.84 -15.04 -6.93
N ALA A 298 2.19 -14.19 -7.73
CA ALA A 298 2.42 -12.75 -7.75
C ALA A 298 1.19 -11.98 -7.23
N LEU A 299 1.44 -10.97 -6.40
CA LEU A 299 0.45 -9.97 -6.01
C LEU A 299 0.57 -8.76 -6.94
N VAL A 300 -0.49 -8.47 -7.68
CA VAL A 300 -0.56 -7.35 -8.63
C VAL A 300 -1.39 -6.22 -8.02
N HIS A 301 -0.75 -5.36 -7.24
CA HIS A 301 -1.43 -4.41 -6.34
C HIS A 301 -1.33 -2.93 -6.74
N GLY A 302 -0.48 -2.58 -7.70
CA GLY A 302 -0.31 -1.20 -8.17
C GLY A 302 -1.45 -0.72 -9.06
N PRO A 303 -1.69 0.60 -9.13
CA PRO A 303 -2.66 1.16 -10.07
C PRO A 303 -2.21 1.02 -11.54
N LEU A 304 -0.89 0.98 -11.80
CA LEU A 304 -0.32 0.78 -13.13
C LEU A 304 0.09 -0.68 -13.42
N ALA A 305 -0.28 -1.61 -12.54
CA ALA A 305 0.10 -3.01 -12.62
C ALA A 305 -1.07 -3.89 -13.07
N PHE A 306 -0.77 -4.90 -13.89
CA PHE A 306 -1.76 -5.81 -14.47
C PHE A 306 -1.23 -7.25 -14.56
N PRO A 307 -2.09 -8.27 -14.39
CA PRO A 307 -1.71 -9.65 -14.63
C PRO A 307 -1.53 -9.88 -16.13
N ILE A 308 -0.44 -10.55 -16.52
CA ILE A 308 -0.19 -10.98 -17.91
C ILE A 308 -0.74 -12.40 -18.12
N CYS A 309 -0.50 -13.30 -17.16
CA CYS A 309 -1.07 -14.64 -17.19
C CYS A 309 -1.35 -15.14 -15.78
N THR A 310 -2.41 -15.93 -15.64
CA THR A 310 -2.89 -16.48 -14.37
C THR A 310 -3.20 -17.97 -14.50
N THR A 311 -3.20 -18.67 -13.37
CA THR A 311 -3.78 -20.02 -13.31
C THR A 311 -5.31 -19.96 -13.49
N ASP A 312 -5.96 -21.13 -13.62
CA ASP A 312 -7.44 -21.21 -13.64
C ASP A 312 -8.10 -20.70 -12.34
N LYS A 313 -7.33 -20.58 -11.25
CA LYS A 313 -7.76 -19.97 -9.98
C LYS A 313 -7.51 -18.45 -9.94
N GLY A 314 -7.01 -17.89 -11.03
CA GLY A 314 -6.63 -16.50 -11.17
C GLY A 314 -5.39 -16.10 -10.36
N GLU A 315 -4.51 -17.05 -10.04
CA GLU A 315 -3.23 -16.74 -9.39
C GLU A 315 -2.22 -16.29 -10.46
N ALA A 316 -1.74 -15.04 -10.39
CA ALA A 316 -0.81 -14.51 -11.37
C ALA A 316 0.59 -15.13 -11.22
N PHE A 317 1.21 -15.48 -12.35
CA PHE A 317 2.61 -15.95 -12.41
C PHE A 317 3.46 -15.19 -13.43
N LEU A 318 2.81 -14.39 -14.27
CA LEU A 318 3.40 -13.33 -15.08
C LEU A 318 2.59 -12.06 -14.84
N ALA A 319 3.28 -10.96 -14.54
CA ALA A 319 2.64 -9.67 -14.32
C ALA A 319 3.47 -8.52 -14.90
N GLY A 320 2.79 -7.49 -15.36
CA GLY A 320 3.37 -6.28 -15.94
C GLY A 320 3.04 -5.06 -15.11
N SER A 321 3.88 -4.02 -15.20
CA SER A 321 3.56 -2.70 -14.64
C SER A 321 4.28 -1.59 -15.41
N HIS A 322 3.64 -0.42 -15.50
CA HIS A 322 4.33 0.82 -15.87
C HIS A 322 4.89 1.49 -14.61
N PHE A 323 6.15 1.94 -14.65
CA PHE A 323 6.77 2.63 -13.52
C PHE A 323 7.72 3.72 -14.01
N GLY A 324 7.39 4.97 -13.65
CA GLY A 324 7.90 6.17 -14.29
C GLY A 324 7.71 6.13 -15.80
N ARG A 325 8.81 6.30 -16.53
CA ARG A 325 8.85 6.21 -18.00
C ARG A 325 9.15 4.79 -18.49
N GLY A 326 9.42 3.87 -17.56
CA GLY A 326 9.82 2.50 -17.84
C GLY A 326 8.70 1.50 -17.63
N ARG A 327 9.07 0.23 -17.78
CA ARG A 327 8.16 -0.90 -17.75
C ARG A 327 8.80 -2.05 -16.99
N VAL A 328 7.99 -2.84 -16.29
CA VAL A 328 8.44 -3.96 -15.45
C VAL A 328 7.67 -5.20 -15.83
N ILE A 329 8.38 -6.32 -15.97
CA ILE A 329 7.78 -7.66 -16.00
C ILE A 329 8.32 -8.46 -14.82
N LEU A 330 7.39 -9.00 -14.03
CA LEU A 330 7.65 -9.98 -13.00
C LEU A 330 7.34 -11.38 -13.56
N VAL A 331 8.30 -12.29 -13.41
CA VAL A 331 8.09 -13.73 -13.62
C VAL A 331 8.40 -14.49 -12.35
N THR A 332 7.47 -15.36 -11.91
CA THR A 332 7.51 -15.94 -10.57
C THR A 332 8.40 -17.17 -10.41
N HIS A 333 9.23 -17.44 -11.43
CA HIS A 333 10.36 -18.35 -11.38
C HIS A 333 11.35 -17.99 -12.48
N GLU A 334 12.65 -17.97 -12.16
CA GLU A 334 13.73 -17.64 -13.08
C GLU A 334 13.86 -18.63 -14.24
N GLY A 335 13.54 -19.91 -14.00
CA GLY A 335 13.58 -20.97 -15.01
C GLY A 335 12.66 -20.72 -16.21
N PHE A 336 11.61 -19.90 -16.06
CA PHE A 336 10.72 -19.55 -17.17
C PHE A 336 11.41 -18.68 -18.23
N LEU A 337 12.48 -17.95 -17.87
CA LEU A 337 13.27 -17.15 -18.82
C LEU A 337 14.01 -18.02 -19.83
N GLN A 338 14.27 -19.28 -19.50
CA GLN A 338 15.01 -20.25 -20.31
C GLN A 338 14.10 -21.26 -20.98
N HIS A 339 12.79 -21.20 -20.71
CA HIS A 339 11.86 -22.17 -21.24
C HIS A 339 11.54 -21.88 -22.71
N GLU A 340 11.99 -22.75 -23.62
CA GLU A 340 11.80 -22.58 -25.08
C GLU A 340 10.33 -22.41 -25.50
N LYS A 341 9.38 -23.05 -24.78
CA LYS A 341 7.94 -22.89 -25.05
C LYS A 341 7.44 -21.46 -24.81
N LEU A 342 8.17 -20.66 -24.03
CA LEU A 342 7.87 -19.26 -23.75
C LEU A 342 8.68 -18.29 -24.63
N ALA A 343 9.48 -18.78 -25.60
CA ALA A 343 10.36 -17.93 -26.39
C ALA A 343 9.63 -16.82 -27.18
N SER A 344 8.48 -17.15 -27.78
CA SER A 344 7.66 -16.18 -28.50
C SER A 344 7.14 -15.08 -27.58
N PHE A 345 6.73 -15.44 -26.35
CA PHE A 345 6.31 -14.46 -25.36
C PHE A 345 7.49 -13.58 -24.94
N TRP A 346 8.65 -14.17 -24.63
CA TRP A 346 9.83 -13.39 -24.23
C TRP A 346 10.29 -12.41 -25.30
N LYS A 347 10.20 -12.79 -26.57
CA LYS A 347 10.44 -11.86 -27.68
C LYS A 347 9.51 -10.64 -27.60
N ASN A 348 8.20 -10.84 -27.46
CA ASN A 348 7.24 -9.74 -27.30
C ASN A 348 7.54 -8.93 -26.03
N ALA A 349 7.80 -9.60 -24.90
CA ALA A 349 8.10 -9.00 -23.61
C ALA A 349 9.32 -8.06 -23.68
N PHE A 350 10.43 -8.49 -24.28
CA PHE A 350 11.62 -7.66 -24.40
C PHE A 350 11.42 -6.46 -25.34
N HIS A 351 10.68 -6.62 -26.44
CA HIS A 351 10.30 -5.48 -27.28
C HIS A 351 9.37 -4.49 -26.55
N TRP A 352 8.44 -5.01 -25.73
CA TRP A 352 7.57 -4.18 -24.90
C TRP A 352 8.39 -3.40 -23.86
N LEU A 353 9.36 -4.04 -23.20
CA LEU A 353 10.24 -3.38 -22.21
C LEU A 353 11.20 -2.35 -22.83
N ASP A 354 11.74 -2.65 -24.01
CA ASP A 354 12.68 -1.79 -24.74
C ASP A 354 12.02 -0.52 -25.30
N GLN A 355 10.69 -0.53 -25.51
CA GLN A 355 9.93 0.61 -26.03
C GLN A 355 10.46 1.15 -27.37
N GLY A 356 11.05 0.27 -28.20
CA GLY A 356 11.57 0.63 -29.53
C GLY A 356 12.91 1.36 -29.51
N ARG A 357 13.61 1.42 -28.36
CA ARG A 357 14.97 1.98 -28.26
C ARG A 357 16.00 1.17 -29.04
N ASN A 358 15.74 -0.12 -29.29
CA ASN A 358 16.67 -1.07 -29.89
C ASN A 358 18.04 -1.09 -29.18
N GLY A 359 18.00 -0.92 -27.85
CA GLY A 359 19.22 -0.90 -27.03
C GLY A 359 19.63 -2.29 -26.57
N VAL A 360 20.55 -2.34 -25.61
CA VAL A 360 21.10 -3.60 -25.07
C VAL A 360 20.18 -4.15 -23.98
N VAL A 361 19.87 -5.44 -24.05
CA VAL A 361 19.23 -6.23 -22.99
C VAL A 361 20.35 -6.90 -22.19
N GLY A 362 20.59 -6.40 -20.98
CA GLY A 362 21.62 -6.91 -20.09
C GLY A 362 21.07 -7.97 -19.14
N PHE A 363 21.65 -9.16 -19.17
CA PHE A 363 21.35 -10.26 -18.27
C PHE A 363 22.39 -10.30 -17.14
N GLU A 364 21.92 -10.25 -15.89
CA GLU A 364 22.80 -10.42 -14.74
C GLU A 364 23.40 -11.84 -14.73
N GLN A 365 24.60 -11.99 -14.17
CA GLN A 365 25.30 -13.27 -14.12
C GLN A 365 24.42 -14.36 -13.45
N GLY A 366 24.37 -15.54 -14.06
CA GLY A 366 23.55 -16.66 -13.59
C GLY A 366 22.17 -16.76 -14.26
N ILE A 367 21.72 -15.74 -14.98
CA ILE A 367 20.53 -15.83 -15.83
C ILE A 367 20.94 -16.13 -17.27
N GLN A 368 20.54 -17.29 -17.77
CA GLN A 368 20.72 -17.63 -19.18
C GLN A 368 19.63 -16.98 -20.03
N THR A 369 20.00 -16.58 -21.24
CA THR A 369 19.11 -15.99 -22.24
C THR A 369 18.69 -17.04 -23.26
N LEU A 370 17.49 -16.87 -23.84
CA LEU A 370 17.06 -17.67 -24.98
C LEU A 370 17.73 -17.17 -26.27
N PRO A 371 18.11 -18.07 -27.20
CA PRO A 371 18.65 -17.66 -28.48
C PRO A 371 17.58 -16.92 -29.31
N ASN A 372 18.03 -16.00 -30.17
CA ASN A 372 17.21 -15.37 -31.24
C ASN A 372 16.03 -14.48 -30.76
N LEU A 373 16.20 -13.72 -29.69
CA LEU A 373 15.21 -12.73 -29.24
C LEU A 373 15.07 -11.50 -30.17
N GLY A 374 15.93 -11.35 -31.17
CA GLY A 374 15.86 -10.23 -32.13
C GLY A 374 16.35 -8.88 -31.57
N LEU A 375 16.93 -8.88 -30.38
CA LEU A 375 17.53 -7.73 -29.70
C LEU A 375 18.99 -8.03 -29.36
N LYS A 376 19.78 -6.98 -29.10
CA LYS A 376 21.16 -7.14 -28.64
C LYS A 376 21.15 -7.58 -27.19
N CYS A 377 21.49 -8.84 -26.93
CA CYS A 377 21.53 -9.42 -25.59
C CYS A 377 22.98 -9.70 -25.18
N GLU A 378 23.32 -9.39 -23.93
CA GLU A 378 24.61 -9.74 -23.34
C GLU A 378 24.49 -10.07 -21.86
N THR A 379 25.41 -10.88 -21.35
CA THR A 379 25.59 -11.06 -19.92
C THR A 379 26.48 -9.95 -19.37
N THR A 380 25.99 -9.17 -18.42
CA THR A 380 26.70 -7.99 -17.90
C THR A 380 26.30 -7.70 -16.45
N GLU A 381 27.16 -6.99 -15.74
CA GLU A 381 26.75 -6.26 -14.53
C GLU A 381 25.79 -5.13 -14.91
N PHE A 382 25.06 -4.61 -13.93
CA PHE A 382 24.14 -3.50 -14.13
C PHE A 382 24.85 -2.25 -14.66
N ARG A 383 24.28 -1.64 -15.70
CA ARG A 383 24.72 -0.35 -16.24
C ARG A 383 23.50 0.52 -16.59
N GLN A 384 23.66 1.84 -16.46
CA GLN A 384 22.57 2.78 -16.73
C GLN A 384 22.22 2.92 -18.22
N ASP A 385 23.12 2.53 -19.13
CA ASP A 385 22.91 2.61 -20.58
C ASP A 385 22.12 1.42 -21.16
N LEU A 386 21.81 0.40 -20.34
CA LEU A 386 20.99 -0.73 -20.76
C LEU A 386 19.58 -0.25 -21.12
N SER A 387 18.99 -0.87 -22.15
CA SER A 387 17.57 -0.64 -22.44
C SER A 387 16.68 -1.49 -21.55
N VAL A 388 17.08 -2.74 -21.30
CA VAL A 388 16.39 -3.66 -20.41
C VAL A 388 17.42 -4.34 -19.50
N PHE A 389 17.15 -4.38 -18.20
CA PHE A 389 17.93 -5.12 -17.23
C PHE A 389 17.16 -6.35 -16.75
N VAL A 390 17.79 -7.51 -16.79
CA VAL A 390 17.21 -8.80 -16.36
C VAL A 390 17.97 -9.30 -15.15
N CYS A 391 17.30 -9.38 -14.00
CA CYS A 391 17.94 -9.72 -12.73
C CYS A 391 17.16 -10.77 -11.93
N PRO A 392 17.84 -11.55 -11.06
CA PRO A 392 17.17 -12.40 -10.10
C PRO A 392 16.60 -11.54 -8.95
N PRO A 393 15.76 -12.11 -8.07
CA PRO A 393 15.25 -11.37 -6.92
C PRO A 393 16.32 -11.04 -5.87
N TYR A 394 17.54 -11.58 -5.99
CA TYR A 394 18.67 -11.33 -5.09
C TYR A 394 19.81 -10.55 -5.77
N SER A 395 19.48 -9.64 -6.69
CA SER A 395 20.48 -8.78 -7.33
C SER A 395 21.35 -8.08 -6.28
N SER A 396 22.65 -7.97 -6.56
CA SER A 396 23.57 -7.21 -5.69
C SER A 396 23.41 -5.69 -5.85
N VAL A 397 22.66 -5.27 -6.86
CA VAL A 397 22.36 -3.86 -7.14
C VAL A 397 21.35 -3.34 -6.14
N ASP A 398 21.59 -2.16 -5.61
CA ASP A 398 20.66 -1.50 -4.70
C ASP A 398 19.27 -1.30 -5.34
N SER A 399 18.22 -1.58 -4.56
CA SER A 399 16.84 -1.53 -5.04
C SER A 399 16.42 -0.15 -5.52
N GLU A 400 16.90 0.93 -4.90
CA GLU A 400 16.58 2.28 -5.39
C GLU A 400 17.25 2.57 -6.71
N THR A 401 18.44 2.00 -6.96
CA THR A 401 19.16 2.16 -8.23
C THR A 401 18.39 1.51 -9.37
N ILE A 402 17.89 0.29 -9.16
CA ILE A 402 17.02 -0.39 -10.14
C ILE A 402 15.72 0.39 -10.34
N GLN A 403 15.08 0.84 -9.26
CA GLN A 403 13.84 1.62 -9.35
C GLN A 403 14.05 2.93 -10.12
N LYS A 404 15.15 3.65 -9.88
CA LYS A 404 15.50 4.87 -10.62
C LYS A 404 15.73 4.59 -12.09
N PHE A 405 16.46 3.51 -12.41
CA PHE A 405 16.67 3.06 -13.79
C PHE A 405 15.34 2.86 -14.54
N VAL A 406 14.40 2.13 -13.93
CA VAL A 406 13.07 1.93 -14.53
C VAL A 406 12.31 3.26 -14.61
N ALA A 407 12.28 4.03 -13.52
CA ALA A 407 11.56 5.31 -13.49
C ALA A 407 12.02 6.28 -14.59
N GLU A 408 13.32 6.28 -14.93
CA GLU A 408 13.90 7.13 -15.97
C GLU A 408 13.72 6.60 -17.40
N GLY A 409 13.20 5.38 -17.56
CA GLY A 409 12.81 4.82 -18.84
C GLY A 409 13.18 3.35 -19.03
N GLY A 410 14.08 2.80 -18.22
CA GLY A 410 14.58 1.44 -18.36
C GLY A 410 13.48 0.38 -18.31
N GLY A 411 13.69 -0.74 -19.01
CA GLY A 411 12.88 -1.94 -18.88
C GLY A 411 13.46 -2.86 -17.80
N LEU A 412 12.62 -3.46 -16.96
CA LEU A 412 13.06 -4.44 -15.96
C LEU A 412 12.36 -5.77 -16.17
N VAL A 413 13.14 -6.85 -16.20
CA VAL A 413 12.64 -8.19 -15.92
C VAL A 413 13.24 -8.64 -14.61
N ILE A 414 12.37 -9.04 -13.68
CA ILE A 414 12.80 -9.70 -12.45
C ILE A 414 12.19 -11.08 -12.41
N GLY A 415 13.06 -12.09 -12.43
CA GLY A 415 12.68 -13.49 -12.48
C GLY A 415 13.11 -14.23 -11.24
N GLY A 416 12.15 -14.76 -10.49
CA GLY A 416 12.45 -15.66 -9.39
C GLY A 416 11.29 -15.95 -8.47
N HIS A 417 11.56 -16.76 -7.46
CA HIS A 417 10.59 -17.26 -6.50
C HIS A 417 10.98 -16.88 -5.06
N VAL A 418 10.00 -16.83 -4.16
CA VAL A 418 10.22 -16.44 -2.75
C VAL A 418 9.88 -17.53 -1.74
N TRP A 419 9.16 -18.59 -2.14
CA TRP A 419 8.75 -19.66 -1.23
C TRP A 419 9.93 -20.33 -0.51
N ASN A 420 11.05 -20.57 -1.24
CA ASN A 420 12.24 -21.19 -0.67
C ASN A 420 12.89 -20.28 0.38
N TRP A 421 13.01 -18.99 0.05
CA TRP A 421 13.51 -17.98 0.97
C TRP A 421 12.69 -17.89 2.24
N ALA A 422 11.36 -17.89 2.11
CA ALA A 422 10.44 -17.81 3.23
C ALA A 422 10.56 -19.05 4.14
N ALA A 423 10.80 -20.22 3.56
CA ALA A 423 11.04 -21.45 4.31
C ALA A 423 12.36 -21.43 5.08
N THR A 424 13.44 -20.88 4.50
CA THR A 424 14.75 -20.82 5.15
C THR A 424 14.95 -19.60 6.06
N ASN A 425 14.04 -18.62 6.02
CA ASN A 425 14.08 -17.40 6.83
C ASN A 425 12.85 -17.29 7.74
N ALA A 426 12.61 -18.32 8.56
CA ALA A 426 11.50 -18.34 9.51
C ALA A 426 11.50 -17.07 10.40
N GLY A 427 10.32 -16.47 10.56
CA GLY A 427 10.14 -15.24 11.35
C GLY A 427 10.41 -13.94 10.59
N LYS A 428 11.03 -13.97 9.41
CA LYS A 428 11.13 -12.80 8.53
C LYS A 428 9.88 -12.63 7.68
N ASN A 429 9.64 -11.42 7.21
CA ASN A 429 8.49 -11.07 6.40
C ASN A 429 8.87 -10.97 4.91
N PRO A 430 8.43 -11.91 4.05
CA PRO A 430 8.74 -11.86 2.61
C PRO A 430 8.28 -10.58 1.92
N MET A 431 7.21 -9.94 2.40
CA MET A 431 6.68 -8.73 1.77
C MET A 431 7.56 -7.49 2.02
N LYS A 432 8.49 -7.56 2.97
CA LYS A 432 9.32 -6.42 3.40
C LYS A 432 10.83 -6.72 3.36
N ASP A 433 11.21 -7.90 3.83
CA ASP A 433 12.60 -8.26 4.08
C ASP A 433 13.27 -8.94 2.87
N PHE A 434 12.48 -9.50 1.97
CA PHE A 434 12.96 -10.11 0.72
C PHE A 434 13.43 -9.05 -0.28
N SER A 435 14.65 -9.19 -0.79
CA SER A 435 15.28 -8.23 -1.72
C SER A 435 14.45 -7.99 -2.98
N GLY A 436 13.86 -9.05 -3.56
CA GLY A 436 13.04 -8.91 -4.78
C GLY A 436 11.80 -8.03 -4.54
N ASN A 437 11.17 -8.16 -3.37
CA ASN A 437 10.02 -7.35 -3.01
C ASN A 437 10.40 -5.90 -2.67
N LYS A 438 11.63 -5.64 -2.17
CA LYS A 438 12.11 -4.26 -2.03
C LYS A 438 12.17 -3.52 -3.36
N ILE A 439 12.49 -4.21 -4.46
CA ILE A 439 12.45 -3.67 -5.82
C ILE A 439 11.01 -3.55 -6.30
N LEU A 440 10.25 -4.64 -6.25
CA LEU A 440 8.93 -4.79 -6.87
C LEU A 440 7.83 -3.95 -6.22
N ASN A 441 7.82 -3.81 -4.89
CA ASN A 441 6.70 -3.20 -4.17
C ASN A 441 6.36 -1.78 -4.63
N LYS A 442 7.38 -0.94 -4.94
CA LYS A 442 7.16 0.43 -5.46
C LYS A 442 6.56 0.44 -6.86
N THR A 443 6.80 -0.62 -7.63
CA THR A 443 6.26 -0.80 -9.00
C THR A 443 4.84 -1.36 -8.99
N GLY A 444 4.28 -1.69 -7.82
CA GLY A 444 2.93 -2.24 -7.72
C GLY A 444 2.84 -3.75 -7.87
N LEU A 445 3.96 -4.45 -7.74
CA LEU A 445 4.07 -5.90 -7.89
C LEU A 445 4.72 -6.48 -6.62
N SER A 446 4.43 -7.73 -6.30
CA SER A 446 5.16 -8.48 -5.26
C SER A 446 5.17 -9.97 -5.55
N LEU A 447 6.21 -10.66 -5.10
CA LEU A 447 6.28 -12.11 -5.02
C LEU A 447 5.68 -12.62 -3.69
N LEU A 448 4.86 -13.65 -3.80
CA LEU A 448 4.20 -14.33 -2.69
C LEU A 448 4.86 -15.68 -2.38
N LYS A 449 4.87 -16.05 -1.09
CA LYS A 449 5.45 -17.33 -0.64
C LYS A 449 4.61 -18.54 -1.04
N GLU A 450 3.36 -18.29 -1.38
CA GLU A 450 2.41 -19.25 -1.91
C GLU A 450 2.91 -19.74 -3.27
N THR A 451 2.81 -21.04 -3.51
CA THR A 451 3.22 -21.69 -4.75
C THR A 451 2.02 -21.88 -5.66
N ILE A 452 2.25 -21.79 -6.96
CA ILE A 452 1.22 -22.07 -7.96
C ILE A 452 1.35 -23.50 -8.50
N THR A 453 0.24 -24.02 -9.01
CA THR A 453 0.24 -25.33 -9.67
C THR A 453 0.91 -25.21 -11.03
N SER A 454 1.80 -26.14 -11.36
CA SER A 454 2.40 -26.22 -12.70
C SER A 454 1.37 -26.80 -13.68
N GLY A 455 1.30 -26.25 -14.90
CA GLY A 455 0.30 -26.62 -15.88
C GLY A 455 0.46 -25.87 -17.20
N VAL A 456 -0.50 -26.08 -18.09
CA VAL A 456 -0.64 -25.33 -19.34
C VAL A 456 -1.87 -24.44 -19.19
N TYR A 457 -1.67 -23.13 -19.29
CA TYR A 457 -2.71 -22.13 -19.08
C TYR A 457 -2.97 -21.36 -20.36
N LYS A 458 -4.25 -21.10 -20.67
CA LYS A 458 -4.61 -20.32 -21.85
C LYS A 458 -4.17 -18.87 -21.68
N ALA A 459 -3.73 -18.25 -22.77
CA ALA A 459 -3.52 -16.81 -22.78
C ALA A 459 -4.86 -16.11 -22.48
N PRO A 460 -4.89 -15.12 -21.57
CA PRO A 460 -6.14 -14.44 -21.23
C PRO A 460 -6.64 -13.58 -22.40
N ASP A 461 -7.96 -13.39 -22.46
CA ASP A 461 -8.57 -12.41 -23.36
C ASP A 461 -8.14 -11.00 -22.91
N PRO A 462 -7.44 -10.21 -23.75
CA PRO A 462 -6.99 -8.85 -23.40
C PRO A 462 -8.13 -7.92 -22.97
N SER A 463 -9.37 -8.15 -23.43
CA SER A 463 -10.54 -7.37 -23.01
C SER A 463 -10.97 -7.63 -21.55
N GLN A 464 -10.48 -8.71 -20.94
CA GLN A 464 -10.84 -9.16 -19.60
C GLN A 464 -9.74 -8.90 -18.55
N VAL A 465 -8.73 -8.10 -18.87
CA VAL A 465 -7.57 -7.82 -17.99
C VAL A 465 -7.96 -7.39 -16.56
N ASN A 466 -9.07 -6.67 -16.43
CA ASN A 466 -9.53 -6.14 -15.15
C ASN A 466 -10.12 -7.21 -14.21
N ASN A 467 -10.55 -8.36 -14.74
CA ASN A 467 -11.28 -9.38 -13.97
C ASN A 467 -10.42 -10.00 -12.85
N PHE A 468 -9.10 -10.00 -12.99
CA PHE A 468 -8.17 -10.59 -12.03
C PHE A 468 -7.30 -9.56 -11.31
N GLN A 469 -7.53 -8.27 -11.52
CA GLN A 469 -6.76 -7.23 -10.89
C GLN A 469 -7.21 -7.02 -9.43
N PHE A 470 -6.26 -7.04 -8.49
CA PHE A 470 -6.51 -6.88 -7.05
C PHE A 470 -7.36 -5.65 -6.72
N ARG A 471 -6.98 -4.48 -7.26
CA ARG A 471 -7.68 -3.21 -7.03
C ARG A 471 -9.10 -3.20 -7.59
N HIS A 472 -9.31 -3.82 -8.74
CA HIS A 472 -10.63 -3.92 -9.34
C HIS A 472 -11.58 -4.73 -8.47
N LEU A 473 -11.17 -5.95 -8.08
CA LEU A 473 -11.99 -6.81 -7.23
C LEU A 473 -12.19 -6.22 -5.82
N LEU A 474 -11.17 -5.56 -5.26
CA LEU A 474 -11.29 -4.83 -4.00
C LEU A 474 -12.31 -3.69 -4.08
N HIS A 475 -12.28 -2.91 -5.17
CA HIS A 475 -13.25 -1.85 -5.40
C HIS A 475 -14.67 -2.39 -5.53
N ARG A 476 -14.88 -3.47 -6.29
CA ARG A 476 -16.19 -4.12 -6.40
C ARG A 476 -16.71 -4.62 -5.07
N PHE A 477 -15.84 -5.21 -4.25
CA PHE A 477 -16.19 -5.62 -2.90
C PHE A 477 -16.54 -4.42 -2.01
N ALA A 478 -15.81 -3.30 -2.14
CA ALA A 478 -16.13 -2.06 -1.45
C ALA A 478 -17.50 -1.50 -1.86
N GLU A 479 -17.81 -1.42 -3.16
CA GLU A 479 -19.12 -1.00 -3.67
C GLU A 479 -20.24 -1.86 -3.08
N HIS A 480 -20.04 -3.17 -3.01
CA HIS A 480 -21.00 -4.11 -2.41
C HIS A 480 -21.23 -3.85 -0.93
N VAL A 481 -20.17 -3.61 -0.15
CA VAL A 481 -20.27 -3.42 1.31
C VAL A 481 -20.73 -2.01 1.69
N LEU A 482 -20.24 -0.98 0.99
CA LEU A 482 -20.41 0.42 1.34
C LEU A 482 -21.67 1.03 0.73
N GLU A 483 -21.98 0.67 -0.52
CA GLU A 483 -23.10 1.23 -1.29
C GLU A 483 -24.21 0.20 -1.59
N GLY A 484 -23.99 -1.10 -1.30
CA GLY A 484 -24.99 -2.14 -1.49
C GLY A 484 -25.13 -2.66 -2.93
N ALA A 485 -24.13 -2.42 -3.78
CA ALA A 485 -24.10 -2.95 -5.15
C ALA A 485 -24.06 -4.48 -5.19
N GLU A 486 -24.56 -5.13 -6.24
CA GLU A 486 -24.50 -6.59 -6.36
C GLU A 486 -23.13 -7.08 -6.85
N LEU A 487 -22.65 -8.18 -6.26
CA LEU A 487 -21.49 -8.93 -6.77
C LEU A 487 -21.96 -9.90 -7.83
N SER A 488 -21.17 -10.07 -8.89
CA SER A 488 -21.37 -11.17 -9.82
C SER A 488 -20.89 -12.49 -9.21
N LYS A 489 -21.37 -13.62 -9.72
CA LYS A 489 -20.91 -14.96 -9.30
C LYS A 489 -19.38 -15.10 -9.41
N GLN A 490 -18.80 -14.54 -10.46
CA GLN A 490 -17.36 -14.54 -10.66
C GLN A 490 -16.64 -13.75 -9.56
N ASP A 491 -17.18 -12.61 -9.10
CA ASP A 491 -16.54 -11.86 -8.00
C ASP A 491 -16.57 -12.69 -6.71
N GLU A 492 -17.70 -13.33 -6.40
CA GLU A 492 -17.87 -14.16 -5.21
C GLU A 492 -16.88 -15.32 -5.15
N GLU A 493 -16.65 -15.98 -6.28
CA GLU A 493 -15.66 -17.07 -6.41
C GLU A 493 -14.22 -16.61 -6.09
N HIS A 494 -13.90 -15.34 -6.35
CA HIS A 494 -12.56 -14.78 -6.13
C HIS A 494 -12.38 -14.08 -4.78
N LEU A 495 -13.43 -13.90 -3.96
CA LEU A 495 -13.32 -13.21 -2.66
C LEU A 495 -12.34 -13.91 -1.70
N LYS A 496 -12.26 -15.24 -1.74
CA LYS A 496 -11.28 -15.99 -0.93
C LYS A 496 -9.84 -15.62 -1.29
N ARG A 497 -9.54 -15.49 -2.59
CA ARG A 497 -8.22 -15.04 -3.07
C ARG A 497 -7.98 -13.59 -2.64
N LEU A 498 -8.98 -12.72 -2.83
CA LEU A 498 -8.89 -11.32 -2.42
C LEU A 498 -8.53 -11.19 -0.94
N GLY A 499 -9.08 -12.03 -0.06
CA GLY A 499 -8.73 -12.06 1.37
C GLY A 499 -7.24 -12.35 1.60
N GLY A 500 -6.69 -13.35 0.91
CA GLY A 500 -5.26 -13.67 0.94
C GLY A 500 -4.37 -12.57 0.35
N ASP A 501 -4.82 -11.94 -0.73
CA ASP A 501 -4.15 -10.81 -1.37
C ASP A 501 -4.12 -9.59 -0.42
N CYS A 502 -5.24 -9.27 0.23
CA CYS A 502 -5.32 -8.21 1.25
C CYS A 502 -4.40 -8.51 2.43
N ALA A 503 -4.40 -9.75 2.93
CA ALA A 503 -3.50 -10.16 4.01
C ALA A 503 -2.03 -9.98 3.64
N SER A 504 -1.66 -10.37 2.41
CA SER A 504 -0.30 -10.22 1.89
C SER A 504 0.07 -8.75 1.69
N PHE A 505 -0.83 -7.95 1.13
CA PHE A 505 -0.66 -6.51 0.97
C PHE A 505 -0.41 -5.82 2.32
N LEU A 506 -1.23 -6.11 3.34
CA LEU A 506 -1.12 -5.53 4.69
C LEU A 506 0.19 -5.92 5.40
N ARG A 507 0.79 -7.06 5.05
CA ARG A 507 2.11 -7.45 5.58
C ARG A 507 3.24 -6.55 5.07
N MET A 508 3.07 -5.79 3.99
CA MET A 508 4.11 -4.85 3.53
C MET A 508 4.44 -3.81 4.60
N LYS A 509 3.45 -3.38 5.41
CA LYS A 509 3.60 -2.36 6.45
C LYS A 509 4.24 -1.06 5.93
N ALA A 510 3.86 -0.65 4.72
CA ALA A 510 4.39 0.52 4.01
C ALA A 510 3.64 1.80 4.39
N TYR A 511 3.64 2.16 5.68
CA TYR A 511 2.86 3.29 6.22
C TYR A 511 3.28 4.67 5.69
N ASP A 512 4.45 4.74 5.06
CA ASP A 512 5.00 5.91 4.37
C ASP A 512 4.49 6.06 2.92
N SER A 513 3.85 5.02 2.35
CA SER A 513 3.26 5.06 1.01
C SER A 513 1.78 5.41 1.05
N PHE A 514 1.38 6.44 0.29
CA PHE A 514 -0.03 6.79 0.11
C PHE A 514 -0.87 5.61 -0.43
N CYS A 515 -0.36 4.89 -1.43
CA CYS A 515 -1.06 3.74 -2.03
C CYS A 515 -1.39 2.65 -0.99
N TYR A 516 -0.52 2.47 0.01
CA TYR A 516 -0.75 1.54 1.12
C TYR A 516 -1.78 2.09 2.12
N VAL A 517 -1.63 3.36 2.52
CA VAL A 517 -2.54 4.02 3.47
C VAL A 517 -3.96 4.09 2.91
N GLU A 518 -4.13 4.35 1.61
CA GLU A 518 -5.42 4.37 0.93
C GLU A 518 -6.14 3.02 1.03
N ILE A 519 -5.44 1.93 0.73
CA ILE A 519 -6.02 0.59 0.81
C ILE A 519 -6.29 0.17 2.27
N MET A 520 -5.41 0.51 3.21
CA MET A 520 -5.65 0.30 4.64
C MET A 520 -6.91 1.03 5.12
N SER A 521 -7.07 2.29 4.70
CA SER A 521 -8.24 3.11 5.02
C SER A 521 -9.52 2.48 4.46
N LEU A 522 -9.49 2.05 3.18
CA LEU A 522 -10.61 1.34 2.56
C LEU A 522 -10.98 0.04 3.30
N LEU A 523 -10.00 -0.82 3.62
CA LEU A 523 -10.26 -2.07 4.32
C LEU A 523 -10.83 -1.82 5.73
N THR A 524 -10.37 -0.75 6.39
CA THR A 524 -10.91 -0.29 7.67
C THR A 524 -12.38 0.14 7.53
N ASP A 525 -12.71 0.92 6.49
CA ASP A 525 -14.09 1.37 6.22
C ASP A 525 -15.03 0.21 5.88
N ILE A 526 -14.55 -0.77 5.10
CA ILE A 526 -15.27 -2.01 4.83
C ILE A 526 -15.62 -2.74 6.13
N LEU A 527 -14.67 -2.88 7.06
CA LEU A 527 -14.92 -3.53 8.35
C LEU A 527 -15.87 -2.70 9.23
N LYS A 528 -15.69 -1.38 9.28
CA LYS A 528 -16.56 -0.44 10.02
C LYS A 528 -18.02 -0.54 9.56
N LYS A 529 -18.23 -0.53 8.25
CA LYS A 529 -19.57 -0.48 7.63
C LYS A 529 -20.21 -1.85 7.50
N GLY A 530 -19.46 -2.84 7.04
CA GLY A 530 -19.93 -4.21 6.88
C GLY A 530 -20.20 -4.90 8.21
N GLY A 531 -19.40 -4.56 9.23
CA GLY A 531 -19.42 -5.23 10.53
C GLY A 531 -18.86 -6.65 10.45
N ILE A 532 -18.44 -7.18 11.60
CA ILE A 532 -17.99 -8.57 11.68
C ILE A 532 -19.21 -9.48 11.92
N PRO A 533 -19.40 -10.52 11.10
CA PRO A 533 -20.49 -11.47 11.30
C PRO A 533 -20.30 -12.25 12.60
N LYS A 534 -21.39 -12.48 13.35
CA LYS A 534 -21.36 -13.29 14.58
C LYS A 534 -21.23 -14.77 14.20
N VAL A 535 -20.20 -15.44 14.69
CA VAL A 535 -19.96 -16.88 14.49
C VAL A 535 -20.02 -17.60 15.83
N SER A 536 -20.64 -18.78 15.85
CA SER A 536 -20.66 -19.67 17.02
C SER A 536 -20.82 -21.12 16.57
N GLU A 537 -20.69 -22.10 17.48
CA GLU A 537 -20.98 -23.51 17.18
C GLU A 537 -22.35 -23.72 16.52
N LYS A 538 -23.31 -22.83 16.80
CA LYS A 538 -24.68 -22.89 16.27
C LYS A 538 -24.89 -22.01 15.03
N ILE A 539 -23.96 -21.09 14.72
CA ILE A 539 -24.09 -20.09 13.66
C ILE A 539 -22.86 -20.18 12.76
N SER A 540 -23.01 -20.89 11.65
CA SER A 540 -21.98 -20.99 10.62
C SER A 540 -21.99 -19.80 9.67
N VAL A 541 -20.82 -19.51 9.09
CA VAL A 541 -20.64 -18.48 8.07
C VAL A 541 -21.20 -19.00 6.75
N LYS A 542 -22.22 -18.32 6.21
CA LYS A 542 -22.96 -18.80 5.03
C LYS A 542 -22.60 -18.07 3.74
N SER A 543 -22.24 -16.79 3.79
CA SER A 543 -21.98 -15.99 2.59
C SER A 543 -20.49 -15.79 2.32
N PRO A 544 -20.04 -15.73 1.05
CA PRO A 544 -18.67 -15.36 0.68
C PRO A 544 -18.24 -14.01 1.28
N LYS A 545 -19.17 -13.04 1.37
CA LYS A 545 -18.96 -11.76 2.04
C LYS A 545 -18.57 -11.93 3.50
N ASP A 546 -19.31 -12.74 4.26
CA ASP A 546 -19.04 -12.94 5.68
C ASP A 546 -17.69 -13.61 5.91
N HIS A 547 -17.34 -14.59 5.07
CA HIS A 547 -15.99 -15.21 5.07
C HIS A 547 -14.90 -14.17 4.82
N MET A 548 -15.11 -13.29 3.84
CA MET A 548 -14.17 -12.22 3.52
C MET A 548 -13.99 -11.24 4.68
N LEU A 549 -15.09 -10.76 5.29
CA LEU A 549 -15.05 -9.83 6.42
C LEU A 549 -14.33 -10.43 7.63
N LEU A 550 -14.56 -11.71 7.92
CA LEU A 550 -13.85 -12.42 8.99
C LEU A 550 -12.36 -12.55 8.71
N SER A 551 -11.99 -12.91 7.48
CA SER A 551 -10.57 -13.01 7.09
C SER A 551 -9.86 -11.66 7.23
N LEU A 552 -10.50 -10.57 6.77
CA LEU A 552 -9.92 -9.23 6.82
C LEU A 552 -9.71 -8.71 8.24
N ALA A 553 -10.62 -9.05 9.16
CA ALA A 553 -10.64 -8.48 10.50
C ALA A 553 -9.30 -8.62 11.24
N SER A 554 -8.74 -9.83 11.26
CA SER A 554 -7.46 -10.07 11.94
C SER A 554 -6.29 -9.38 11.26
N ASP A 555 -6.27 -9.37 9.91
CA ASP A 555 -5.15 -8.78 9.17
C ASP A 555 -5.15 -7.24 9.26
N VAL A 556 -6.32 -6.61 9.18
CA VAL A 556 -6.46 -5.16 9.38
C VAL A 556 -6.15 -4.78 10.82
N TYR A 557 -6.63 -5.56 11.81
CA TYR A 557 -6.28 -5.31 13.21
C TYR A 557 -4.77 -5.37 13.45
N GLU A 558 -4.09 -6.39 12.92
CA GLU A 558 -2.65 -6.54 13.10
C GLU A 558 -1.83 -5.48 12.38
N ALA A 559 -2.31 -5.01 11.24
CA ALA A 559 -1.62 -4.00 10.45
C ALA A 559 -2.00 -2.56 10.83
N SER A 560 -3.07 -2.33 11.60
CA SER A 560 -3.49 -1.00 12.04
C SER A 560 -2.56 -0.41 13.10
N LEU A 561 -2.26 0.88 12.94
CA LEU A 561 -1.54 1.68 13.95
C LEU A 561 -2.46 2.08 15.11
N ASN A 562 -3.79 2.11 14.90
CA ASN A 562 -4.77 2.47 15.91
C ASN A 562 -5.67 1.27 16.27
N LYS A 563 -5.05 0.24 16.87
CA LYS A 563 -5.75 -1.00 17.27
C LYS A 563 -6.91 -0.76 18.23
N GLU A 564 -6.84 0.28 19.06
CA GLU A 564 -7.86 0.58 20.08
C GLU A 564 -9.17 1.08 19.47
N GLU A 565 -9.12 1.83 18.37
CA GLU A 565 -10.32 2.32 17.68
C GLU A 565 -11.06 1.20 16.93
N LEU A 566 -10.31 0.22 16.41
CA LEU A 566 -10.85 -0.93 15.69
C LEU A 566 -11.48 -1.97 16.62
N LEU A 567 -10.95 -2.12 17.83
CA LEU A 567 -11.32 -3.20 18.73
C LEU A 567 -12.83 -3.27 19.03
N PRO A 568 -13.56 -2.17 19.29
CA PRO A 568 -15.01 -2.22 19.52
C PRO A 568 -15.83 -2.55 18.26
N GLN A 569 -15.26 -2.33 17.07
CA GLN A 569 -15.91 -2.62 15.79
C GLN A 569 -15.76 -4.11 15.44
N ILE A 570 -14.60 -4.68 15.78
CA ILE A 570 -14.26 -6.08 15.57
C ILE A 570 -14.95 -6.97 16.61
N ILE A 571 -14.79 -6.61 17.88
CA ILE A 571 -15.32 -7.37 19.01
C ILE A 571 -16.55 -6.67 19.55
N LYS A 572 -17.73 -7.15 19.13
CA LYS A 572 -19.02 -6.73 19.70
C LYS A 572 -19.34 -7.63 20.90
N VAL A 573 -18.80 -7.30 22.06
CA VAL A 573 -19.16 -7.98 23.31
C VAL A 573 -20.53 -7.49 23.77
N ASP A 574 -21.46 -8.41 24.00
CA ASP A 574 -22.71 -8.07 24.68
C ASP A 574 -22.38 -7.53 26.10
N PRO A 575 -23.13 -6.56 26.64
CA PRO A 575 -22.81 -5.97 27.94
C PRO A 575 -22.85 -7.03 29.05
N VAL A 576 -21.67 -7.47 29.49
CA VAL A 576 -21.52 -8.33 30.67
C VAL A 576 -21.54 -7.42 31.91
N PRO A 577 -22.12 -7.83 33.05
CA PRO A 577 -22.05 -7.06 34.29
C PRO A 577 -20.61 -6.70 34.64
N VAL A 578 -20.27 -5.41 34.51
CA VAL A 578 -18.92 -4.91 34.82
C VAL A 578 -18.85 -4.63 36.32
N VAL A 579 -18.00 -5.38 37.01
CA VAL A 579 -17.75 -5.16 38.43
C VAL A 579 -16.56 -4.22 38.59
N LYS A 580 -16.83 -3.01 39.08
CA LYS A 580 -15.80 -2.00 39.31
C LYS A 580 -15.25 -2.12 40.72
N ASN A 581 -13.97 -1.80 40.86
CA ASN A 581 -13.33 -1.61 42.16
C ASN A 581 -13.41 -2.82 43.10
N GLN A 582 -13.44 -4.02 42.53
CA GLN A 582 -13.52 -5.25 43.29
C GLN A 582 -12.28 -5.55 44.11
N SER A 583 -12.54 -6.12 45.26
CA SER A 583 -11.59 -6.29 46.33
C SER A 583 -11.34 -7.77 46.63
N ILE A 584 -10.33 -8.30 45.95
CA ILE A 584 -9.77 -9.66 45.98
C ILE A 584 -9.16 -10.16 47.30
N LYS A 585 -9.89 -10.62 48.32
CA LYS A 585 -9.21 -11.31 49.44
C LYS A 585 -8.83 -12.74 49.04
N ILE A 586 -7.54 -13.01 48.96
CA ILE A 586 -6.98 -14.34 48.70
C ILE A 586 -6.33 -14.84 49.97
N GLN A 587 -6.77 -16.01 50.44
CA GLN A 587 -6.15 -16.74 51.54
C GLN A 587 -5.66 -18.07 50.98
N ALA A 588 -4.39 -18.38 51.24
CA ALA A 588 -3.76 -19.60 50.74
C ALA A 588 -2.86 -20.17 51.84
N GLN A 589 -2.86 -21.50 51.97
CA GLN A 589 -1.96 -22.24 52.86
C GLN A 589 -1.28 -23.31 52.01
N THR A 590 -0.21 -22.93 51.35
CA THR A 590 0.39 -23.77 50.29
C THR A 590 1.59 -24.59 50.76
N GLY A 591 2.09 -24.37 51.98
CA GLY A 591 3.29 -25.05 52.47
C GLY A 591 4.46 -24.84 51.50
N GLU A 592 5.11 -25.94 51.08
CA GLU A 592 6.18 -25.94 50.06
C GLU A 592 5.65 -26.08 48.61
N ASN A 593 4.34 -26.25 48.41
CA ASN A 593 3.76 -26.53 47.10
C ASN A 593 3.27 -25.25 46.40
N GLU A 594 3.23 -25.27 45.07
CA GLU A 594 2.59 -24.21 44.27
C GLU A 594 1.07 -24.50 44.10
N GLU A 595 0.20 -23.54 44.43
CA GLU A 595 -1.24 -23.63 44.20
C GLU A 595 -1.75 -22.46 43.37
N TRP A 596 -2.68 -22.69 42.44
CA TRP A 596 -3.32 -21.65 41.62
C TRP A 596 -4.74 -21.32 42.12
N ILE A 597 -4.95 -20.13 42.66
CA ILE A 597 -6.25 -19.70 43.20
C ILE A 597 -6.98 -18.81 42.19
N SER A 598 -8.16 -19.24 41.75
CA SER A 598 -9.03 -18.46 40.86
C SER A 598 -9.64 -17.26 41.57
N THR A 599 -9.68 -16.11 40.90
CA THR A 599 -10.39 -14.91 41.39
C THR A 599 -11.89 -14.94 41.14
N GLY A 600 -12.37 -15.86 40.29
CA GLY A 600 -13.74 -15.85 39.77
C GLY A 600 -14.06 -14.64 38.87
N LEU A 601 -13.10 -13.76 38.58
CA LEU A 601 -13.30 -12.60 37.70
C LEU A 601 -12.94 -12.94 36.25
N TYR A 602 -13.77 -12.44 35.35
CA TYR A 602 -13.60 -12.54 33.92
C TYR A 602 -13.24 -11.18 33.31
N LEU A 603 -12.34 -11.21 32.31
CA LEU A 603 -12.04 -10.07 31.46
C LEU A 603 -12.58 -10.37 30.06
N SER A 604 -13.60 -9.64 29.63
CA SER A 604 -14.19 -9.81 28.29
C SER A 604 -13.17 -9.56 27.16
N PRO A 605 -13.37 -10.15 25.97
CA PRO A 605 -12.46 -9.98 24.85
C PRO A 605 -12.35 -8.50 24.47
N GLY A 606 -11.14 -8.05 24.17
CA GLY A 606 -10.85 -6.66 23.87
C GLY A 606 -10.84 -5.70 25.07
N MET A 607 -11.10 -6.15 26.30
CA MET A 607 -11.02 -5.29 27.48
C MET A 607 -9.60 -5.27 28.09
N LYS A 608 -9.23 -4.11 28.63
CA LYS A 608 -8.05 -3.92 29.48
C LYS A 608 -8.47 -3.86 30.94
N THR A 609 -7.62 -4.35 31.84
CA THR A 609 -7.80 -4.22 33.29
C THR A 609 -6.47 -3.89 33.97
N GLN A 610 -6.56 -3.26 35.13
CA GLN A 610 -5.42 -2.98 35.98
C GLN A 610 -5.59 -3.74 37.29
N ILE A 611 -4.56 -4.49 37.66
CA ILE A 611 -4.48 -5.16 38.95
C ILE A 611 -3.50 -4.36 39.81
N ILE A 612 -3.97 -3.93 40.98
CA ILE A 612 -3.16 -3.25 41.98
C ILE A 612 -2.86 -4.27 43.08
N LEU A 613 -1.58 -4.43 43.41
CA LEU A 613 -1.11 -5.40 44.38
C LEU A 613 -0.53 -4.67 45.60
N PRO A 614 -0.65 -5.23 46.82
CA PRO A 614 0.03 -4.71 48.00
C PRO A 614 1.54 -4.63 47.76
N PRO A 615 2.22 -3.57 48.24
CA PRO A 615 3.68 -3.44 48.09
C PRO A 615 4.46 -4.64 48.62
N LYS A 616 3.93 -5.31 49.64
CA LYS A 616 4.53 -6.50 50.29
C LYS A 616 4.61 -7.73 49.36
N LEU A 617 3.90 -7.77 48.23
CA LEU A 617 3.93 -8.88 47.27
C LEU A 617 4.95 -8.67 46.13
N VAL A 618 5.63 -7.53 46.08
CA VAL A 618 6.64 -7.27 45.05
C VAL A 618 7.88 -8.10 45.34
N ASN A 619 8.37 -8.85 44.35
CA ASN A 619 9.54 -9.72 44.43
C ASN A 619 9.42 -10.93 45.39
N THR A 620 8.21 -11.29 45.82
CA THR A 620 7.98 -12.45 46.71
C THR A 620 7.69 -13.76 45.97
N GLY A 621 7.95 -13.82 44.66
CA GLY A 621 7.73 -15.02 43.83
C GLY A 621 6.28 -15.22 43.35
N TRP A 622 5.34 -14.36 43.76
CA TRP A 622 3.94 -14.43 43.30
C TRP A 622 3.82 -14.21 41.79
N LYS A 623 2.93 -14.98 41.17
CA LYS A 623 2.63 -14.93 39.75
C LYS A 623 1.16 -14.66 39.51
N VAL A 624 0.88 -13.85 38.49
CA VAL A 624 -0.46 -13.66 37.95
C VAL A 624 -0.54 -14.41 36.64
N LYS A 625 -1.54 -15.27 36.52
CA LYS A 625 -1.82 -16.02 35.31
C LYS A 625 -3.17 -15.62 34.75
N LYS A 626 -3.16 -15.33 33.46
CA LYS A 626 -4.38 -15.24 32.67
C LYS A 626 -4.55 -16.53 31.88
N LYS A 627 -5.63 -17.25 32.15
CA LYS A 627 -5.95 -18.48 31.43
C LYS A 627 -6.92 -18.15 30.30
N ILE A 628 -6.43 -18.26 29.08
CA ILE A 628 -7.26 -18.25 27.86
C ILE A 628 -7.81 -19.67 27.69
N LYS A 629 -9.08 -19.81 27.24
CA LYS A 629 -9.72 -21.14 27.12
C LYS A 629 -9.02 -22.05 26.10
N THR A 630 -8.07 -21.50 25.37
CA THR A 630 -7.19 -22.18 24.42
C THR A 630 -5.78 -22.05 24.93
N VAL A 631 -5.03 -23.14 24.80
CA VAL A 631 -3.76 -23.51 25.45
C VAL A 631 -2.63 -22.47 25.26
N LEU A 632 -2.83 -21.25 25.74
CA LEU A 632 -1.86 -20.19 25.83
C LEU A 632 -1.97 -19.56 27.22
N ASP A 633 -0.95 -19.85 28.02
CA ASP A 633 -0.84 -19.33 29.37
C ASP A 633 0.15 -18.16 29.36
N MET A 634 -0.31 -16.99 29.79
CA MET A 634 0.56 -15.83 29.96
C MET A 634 0.87 -15.65 31.45
N PHE A 635 2.17 -15.74 31.79
CA PHE A 635 2.67 -15.66 33.15
C PHE A 635 3.36 -14.32 33.40
N LEU A 636 2.94 -13.60 34.43
CA LEU A 636 3.57 -12.36 34.85
C LEU A 636 4.07 -12.49 36.29
N ASN A 637 5.39 -12.35 36.47
CA ASN A 637 6.00 -12.22 37.79
C ASN A 637 5.66 -10.85 38.38
N VAL A 638 5.26 -10.81 39.65
CA VAL A 638 4.96 -9.57 40.36
C VAL A 638 6.25 -8.83 40.70
N THR A 639 6.66 -7.92 39.82
CA THR A 639 7.88 -7.09 39.96
C THR A 639 7.58 -5.62 40.24
N LYS A 640 6.30 -5.22 40.20
CA LYS A 640 5.83 -3.83 40.41
C LYS A 640 4.52 -3.81 41.22
N LYS A 641 4.23 -2.69 41.89
CA LYS A 641 3.01 -2.46 42.71
C LYS A 641 1.70 -2.55 41.89
N SER A 642 1.77 -2.35 40.58
CA SER A 642 0.62 -2.47 39.68
C SER A 642 1.02 -3.20 38.40
N ILE A 643 0.08 -4.00 37.88
CA ILE A 643 0.23 -4.77 36.65
C ILE A 643 -0.96 -4.45 35.76
N GLN A 644 -0.70 -4.08 34.51
CA GLN A 644 -1.74 -3.95 33.49
C GLN A 644 -1.88 -5.27 32.74
N LEU A 645 -3.11 -5.75 32.63
CA LEU A 645 -3.46 -6.92 31.84
C LEU A 645 -4.40 -6.50 30.70
N ALA A 646 -4.18 -7.07 29.52
CA ALA A 646 -5.06 -6.85 28.38
C ALA A 646 -5.53 -8.19 27.79
N HIS A 647 -6.76 -8.23 27.29
CA HIS A 647 -7.24 -9.34 26.46
C HIS A 647 -7.19 -8.95 25.00
N PHE A 648 -6.23 -9.55 24.31
CA PHE A 648 -6.13 -9.52 22.88
C PHE A 648 -6.42 -10.95 22.42
N GLU A 649 -7.59 -11.16 21.84
CA GLU A 649 -7.89 -12.29 20.96
C GLU A 649 -8.65 -11.75 19.75
#